data_AF-E4RLQ5-F1
#
_entry.id   AF-E4RLQ5-F1
#
_cell.length_a   1.000
_cell.length_b   1.000
_cell.length_c   1.000
_cell.angle_alpha   90.00
_cell.angle_beta   90.00
_cell.angle_gamma   90.00
#
_symmetry.space_group_name_H-M   'P 1'
#
loop_
_entity.id
_entity.type
_entity.pdbx_description
1 polymer ?
#
loop_
_entity_poly.entity_id
_entity_poly.type
_entity_poly.pdbx_seq_one_letter_code
_entity_poly.pdbx_strand_id
1 'polypeptide(L)'
;MSILEVITSEEAGFCFGVERAIDMVLEAAGQNENTPVYTLGPLIHNPQVVENLEKKNVKVASSLSEIESGIIIIRSHGVAPEVLDKAKAKGLKIIDATCPFVKNAQKYARKLVDEGYQTFIYGDKDHPEVKGIYGSTEKKSIIIKDKEDLDRKDLSKKVGFVAQTTKSPESFRDIISYIITEVKELKVYNTICNTTDVRQSSAKKLAEEVDIMFVIGGRNSANTTRLAEICTATGTPTYHIETANEINRTWLNGKNKVGITAGASTPDWLIREVIQLMNEENKEMKIEKTENENVEEQAEEVVEEVKEVSEETTEETTEEVIEETTEETVEDTTDDKEADDSEELETAEENEETAETAEEAEETEEAEEAAEFKYSDNDIADLSKGQKVEGTVVEINDNGVYVDVNYKTDGFIPLRHLSHSPVEDPREVVEMDQKIEVVILTLEDDEGNMILSKKQADYEQAWEKIVEAHENDEIIEAEVTKEVKGGLVVNVGVRGFIPASHVAIGYVDDLSDYVGETLRLKVIEVERDNNNVVLSAKKVLEKERAAQKEETLEALEEGQTVSGKVTKLVDFGAFIDLGGIEGLLHISEMSWGRIESPSEVLSEGEEVEVKVLGVNKEDERISLGLKQLLPDPWEEFAEKHYEGEVVEGKITKIVDFGAFMEVEKGIEGLIHISQLSHRHVKTADEVVSVGDVKEAKIINIDAEQERVGLSLKELEEKPETKKSTSPSSSSSSSSQSSKGKSEKDDESASTGGATIREIVGDIFEQGE
;
A
#
# COMPACT_ATOMS: atom_id res chain seq x y z
N MET A 1 25.06 -19.77 -0.80
CA MET A 1 25.50 -18.35 -0.88
C MET A 1 24.28 -17.46 -1.01
N SER A 2 24.39 -16.19 -0.62
CA SER A 2 23.30 -15.21 -0.69
C SER A 2 23.08 -14.72 -2.13
N ILE A 3 21.95 -14.07 -2.38
CA ILE A 3 21.70 -13.35 -3.64
C ILE A 3 22.60 -12.12 -3.69
N LEU A 4 23.21 -11.80 -4.83
CA LEU A 4 23.96 -10.55 -5.01
C LEU A 4 22.97 -9.38 -5.14
N GLU A 5 22.90 -8.54 -4.12
CA GLU A 5 22.18 -7.27 -4.12
C GLU A 5 22.98 -6.22 -4.91
N VAL A 6 22.40 -5.70 -5.99
CA VAL A 6 23.07 -4.75 -6.89
C VAL A 6 22.55 -3.34 -6.62
N ILE A 7 23.35 -2.53 -5.93
CA ILE A 7 23.00 -1.19 -5.49
C ILE A 7 23.71 -0.18 -6.39
N THR A 8 22.96 0.75 -6.99
CA THR A 8 23.53 1.80 -7.86
C THR A 8 23.45 3.15 -7.17
N SER A 9 24.55 3.92 -7.20
CA SER A 9 24.61 5.30 -6.69
C SER A 9 23.60 6.18 -7.43
N GLU A 10 22.78 6.92 -6.67
CA GLU A 10 21.73 7.82 -7.18
C GLU A 10 22.26 8.84 -8.21
N GLU A 11 23.51 9.28 -8.01
CA GLU A 11 24.22 10.24 -8.85
C GLU A 11 25.04 9.57 -9.97
N ALA A 12 24.76 8.32 -10.34
CA ALA A 12 25.38 7.67 -11.50
C ALA A 12 24.82 8.20 -12.85
N GLY A 13 25.41 7.82 -13.99
CA GLY A 13 24.96 8.26 -15.33
C GLY A 13 25.55 9.61 -15.79
N PHE A 14 24.97 10.21 -16.81
CA PHE A 14 25.40 11.55 -17.24
C PHE A 14 25.06 12.63 -16.20
N CYS A 15 25.80 13.74 -16.16
CA CYS A 15 25.28 14.93 -15.47
C CYS A 15 24.25 15.65 -16.36
N PHE A 16 23.26 16.30 -15.76
CA PHE A 16 22.20 17.06 -16.44
C PHE A 16 22.70 17.96 -17.60
N GLY A 17 23.85 18.64 -17.43
CA GLY A 17 24.43 19.50 -18.47
C GLY A 17 25.04 18.76 -19.67
N VAL A 18 25.27 17.46 -19.55
CA VAL A 18 25.73 16.54 -20.61
C VAL A 18 24.55 15.80 -21.24
N GLU A 19 23.65 15.25 -20.42
CA GLU A 19 22.43 14.55 -20.84
C GLU A 19 21.61 15.43 -21.80
N ARG A 20 21.17 16.61 -21.32
CA ARG A 20 20.49 17.65 -22.12
C ARG A 20 21.23 18.04 -23.40
N ALA A 21 22.56 17.94 -23.41
CA ALA A 21 23.37 18.25 -24.59
C ALA A 21 23.39 17.09 -25.60
N ILE A 22 23.29 15.83 -25.15
CA ILE A 22 23.15 14.65 -25.99
C ILE A 22 21.75 14.61 -26.60
N ASP A 23 20.70 14.89 -25.83
CA ASP A 23 19.33 14.88 -26.34
C ASP A 23 19.11 15.91 -27.45
N MET A 24 19.59 17.16 -27.25
CA MET A 24 19.57 18.19 -28.29
C MET A 24 20.34 17.80 -29.56
N VAL A 25 21.39 16.97 -29.43
CA VAL A 25 22.16 16.44 -30.57
C VAL A 25 21.39 15.33 -31.29
N LEU A 26 20.74 14.43 -30.53
CA LEU A 26 19.95 13.32 -31.07
C LEU A 26 18.66 13.81 -31.74
N GLU A 27 17.97 14.76 -31.14
CA GLU A 27 16.80 15.43 -31.73
C GLU A 27 17.18 16.15 -33.03
N ALA A 28 18.28 16.93 -33.00
CA ALA A 28 18.76 17.64 -34.19
C ALA A 28 19.16 16.69 -35.33
N ALA A 29 19.77 15.55 -35.02
CA ALA A 29 20.10 14.53 -36.01
C ALA A 29 18.84 13.86 -36.58
N GLY A 30 17.91 13.42 -35.72
CA GLY A 30 16.68 12.73 -36.13
C GLY A 30 15.73 13.61 -36.95
N GLN A 31 15.56 14.88 -36.58
CA GLN A 31 14.69 15.82 -37.32
C GLN A 31 15.28 16.26 -38.67
N ASN A 32 16.57 16.05 -38.93
CA ASN A 32 17.28 16.65 -40.07
C ASN A 32 18.17 15.65 -40.81
N GLU A 33 17.70 14.42 -41.07
CA GLU A 33 18.48 13.31 -41.69
C GLU A 33 19.36 13.71 -42.89
N ASN A 34 18.86 14.59 -43.77
CA ASN A 34 19.55 15.08 -44.97
C ASN A 34 20.52 16.27 -44.74
N THR A 35 20.66 16.77 -43.50
CA THR A 35 21.54 17.89 -43.15
C THR A 35 22.67 17.42 -42.24
N PRO A 36 23.95 17.67 -42.56
CA PRO A 36 25.04 17.29 -41.67
C PRO A 36 24.99 18.11 -40.38
N VAL A 37 25.09 17.41 -39.24
CA VAL A 37 25.14 17.98 -37.89
C VAL A 37 26.59 17.94 -37.40
N TYR A 38 27.09 19.07 -36.91
CA TYR A 38 28.47 19.21 -36.44
C TYR A 38 28.52 19.66 -34.98
N THR A 39 29.27 18.96 -34.12
CA THR A 39 29.60 19.48 -32.77
C THR A 39 30.93 20.24 -32.82
N LEU A 40 31.00 21.41 -32.19
CA LEU A 40 32.26 22.16 -32.09
C LEU A 40 33.12 21.61 -30.94
N GLY A 41 34.09 20.76 -31.29
CA GLY A 41 34.78 19.87 -30.37
C GLY A 41 33.94 18.65 -29.96
N PRO A 42 34.54 17.66 -29.29
CA PRO A 42 33.82 16.50 -28.80
C PRO A 42 32.80 16.96 -27.73
N LEU A 43 31.56 16.47 -27.84
CA LEU A 43 30.49 16.81 -26.91
C LEU A 43 30.83 16.37 -25.47
N ILE A 44 31.36 15.13 -25.36
CA ILE A 44 31.96 14.56 -24.15
C ILE A 44 33.21 13.76 -24.49
N HIS A 45 34.00 13.44 -23.46
CA HIS A 45 35.26 12.71 -23.59
C HIS A 45 35.09 11.18 -23.37
N ASN A 46 34.09 10.59 -24.03
CA ASN A 46 33.82 9.14 -24.02
C ASN A 46 33.82 8.59 -25.46
N PRO A 47 34.76 7.70 -25.83
CA PRO A 47 34.86 7.17 -27.21
C PRO A 47 33.62 6.44 -27.72
N GLN A 48 32.98 5.60 -26.89
CA GLN A 48 31.80 4.81 -27.28
C GLN A 48 30.61 5.70 -27.65
N VAL A 49 30.45 6.81 -26.91
CA VAL A 49 29.38 7.78 -27.15
C VAL A 49 29.66 8.60 -28.41
N VAL A 50 30.93 9.00 -28.65
CA VAL A 50 31.33 9.67 -29.89
C VAL A 50 31.07 8.76 -31.10
N GLU A 51 31.43 7.48 -31.04
CA GLU A 51 31.17 6.51 -32.12
C GLU A 51 29.66 6.30 -32.39
N ASN A 52 28.83 6.30 -31.33
CA ASN A 52 27.37 6.24 -31.44
C ASN A 52 26.79 7.50 -32.13
N LEU A 53 27.31 8.69 -31.80
CA LEU A 53 26.93 9.95 -32.44
C LEU A 53 27.38 9.99 -33.92
N GLU A 54 28.59 9.52 -34.25
CA GLU A 54 29.07 9.43 -35.64
C GLU A 54 28.21 8.48 -36.49
N LYS A 55 27.78 7.33 -35.93
CA LYS A 55 26.80 6.42 -36.57
C LYS A 55 25.44 7.09 -36.83
N LYS A 56 25.11 8.16 -36.08
CA LYS A 56 23.90 9.00 -36.26
C LYS A 56 24.16 10.28 -37.08
N ASN A 57 25.19 10.29 -37.93
CA ASN A 57 25.55 11.40 -38.84
C ASN A 57 25.97 12.71 -38.12
N VAL A 58 26.31 12.65 -36.83
CA VAL A 58 26.86 13.78 -36.06
C VAL A 58 28.38 13.76 -36.13
N LYS A 59 29.01 14.84 -36.59
CA LYS A 59 30.46 14.91 -36.84
C LYS A 59 31.15 15.87 -35.89
N VAL A 60 32.27 15.46 -35.32
CA VAL A 60 33.10 16.35 -34.49
C VAL A 60 33.96 17.25 -35.39
N ALA A 61 33.76 18.56 -35.33
CA ALA A 61 34.61 19.56 -35.99
C ALA A 61 35.59 20.18 -34.98
N SER A 62 36.87 20.31 -35.34
CA SER A 62 37.89 20.93 -34.48
C SER A 62 37.75 22.46 -34.45
N SER A 63 37.25 23.05 -35.54
CA SER A 63 37.10 24.50 -35.70
C SER A 63 35.90 24.88 -36.56
N LEU A 64 35.43 26.12 -36.42
CA LEU A 64 34.44 26.73 -37.31
C LEU A 64 34.86 26.77 -38.78
N SER A 65 36.15 26.61 -39.09
CA SER A 65 36.66 26.67 -40.47
C SER A 65 36.26 25.44 -41.28
N GLU A 66 36.15 24.28 -40.64
CA GLU A 66 35.83 22.98 -41.27
C GLU A 66 34.35 22.84 -41.67
N ILE A 67 33.46 23.72 -41.17
CA ILE A 67 32.03 23.66 -41.41
C ILE A 67 31.65 24.63 -42.54
N GLU A 68 31.29 24.10 -43.71
CA GLU A 68 30.84 24.89 -44.86
C GLU A 68 29.34 25.22 -44.80
N SER A 69 28.50 24.24 -44.46
CA SER A 69 27.06 24.37 -44.32
C SER A 69 26.50 23.27 -43.41
N GLY A 70 25.36 23.51 -42.76
CA GLY A 70 24.67 22.52 -41.92
C GLY A 70 24.22 23.08 -40.58
N ILE A 71 24.01 22.17 -39.63
CA ILE A 71 23.69 22.50 -38.23
C ILE A 71 24.99 22.46 -37.41
N ILE A 72 25.23 23.48 -36.60
CA ILE A 72 26.33 23.50 -35.64
C ILE A 72 25.78 23.48 -34.21
N ILE A 73 26.32 22.57 -33.39
CA ILE A 73 25.94 22.38 -32.00
C ILE A 73 27.08 22.83 -31.09
N ILE A 74 26.77 23.76 -30.20
CA ILE A 74 27.66 24.25 -29.16
C ILE A 74 27.54 23.32 -27.96
N ARG A 75 28.65 22.69 -27.57
CA ARG A 75 28.69 21.74 -26.44
C ARG A 75 28.50 22.41 -25.08
N SER A 76 28.22 21.60 -24.05
CA SER A 76 27.94 21.99 -22.66
C SER A 76 28.82 23.09 -22.05
N HIS A 77 30.10 23.14 -22.42
CA HIS A 77 31.09 24.13 -21.95
C HIS A 77 30.95 25.53 -22.58
N GLY A 78 30.13 25.67 -23.62
CA GLY A 78 29.91 26.93 -24.34
C GLY A 78 31.10 27.41 -25.17
N VAL A 79 30.94 28.62 -25.71
CA VAL A 79 31.93 29.35 -26.51
C VAL A 79 31.81 30.85 -26.26
N ALA A 80 32.84 31.61 -26.63
CA ALA A 80 32.77 33.08 -26.65
C ALA A 80 31.72 33.57 -27.67
N PRO A 81 31.01 34.71 -27.42
CA PRO A 81 30.04 35.28 -28.37
C PRO A 81 30.59 35.49 -29.78
N GLU A 82 31.88 35.88 -29.89
CA GLU A 82 32.60 36.01 -31.17
C GLU A 82 32.58 34.74 -32.04
N VAL A 83 32.35 33.56 -31.46
CA VAL A 83 32.25 32.27 -32.16
C VAL A 83 30.82 32.09 -32.70
N LEU A 84 29.80 32.42 -31.89
CA LEU A 84 28.40 32.39 -32.29
C LEU A 84 28.13 33.34 -33.46
N ASP A 85 28.66 34.56 -33.40
CA ASP A 85 28.43 35.55 -34.46
C ASP A 85 29.16 35.20 -35.77
N LYS A 86 30.31 34.53 -35.70
CA LYS A 86 30.98 33.95 -36.88
C LYS A 86 30.18 32.79 -37.49
N ALA A 87 29.51 31.98 -36.67
CA ALA A 87 28.61 30.92 -37.16
C ALA A 87 27.34 31.51 -37.81
N LYS A 88 26.73 32.54 -37.22
CA LYS A 88 25.60 33.30 -37.83
C LYS A 88 26.02 33.93 -39.17
N ALA A 89 27.21 34.55 -39.22
CA ALA A 89 27.73 35.18 -40.44
C ALA A 89 28.05 34.17 -41.56
N LYS A 90 28.28 32.89 -41.23
CA LYS A 90 28.36 31.77 -42.18
C LYS A 90 26.99 31.22 -42.62
N GLY A 91 25.88 31.65 -42.02
CA GLY A 91 24.54 31.11 -42.29
C GLY A 91 24.27 29.71 -41.71
N LEU A 92 25.04 29.28 -40.69
CA LEU A 92 24.84 27.99 -40.03
C LEU A 92 23.64 28.03 -39.06
N LYS A 93 22.84 26.96 -39.01
CA LYS A 93 21.79 26.80 -37.98
C LYS A 93 22.48 26.43 -36.67
N ILE A 94 22.44 27.32 -35.67
CA ILE A 94 23.10 27.12 -34.37
C ILE A 94 22.10 26.47 -33.39
N ILE A 95 22.54 25.42 -32.70
CA ILE A 95 21.89 24.85 -31.52
C ILE A 95 22.83 25.04 -30.33
N ASP A 96 22.34 25.68 -29.27
CA ASP A 96 23.16 26.06 -28.12
C ASP A 96 22.87 25.20 -26.89
N ALA A 97 23.51 24.03 -26.87
CA ALA A 97 23.49 23.07 -25.79
C ALA A 97 24.46 23.42 -24.63
N THR A 98 24.92 24.68 -24.52
CA THR A 98 25.67 25.15 -23.33
C THR A 98 24.85 24.90 -22.06
N CYS A 99 25.53 24.44 -21.01
CA CYS A 99 24.97 24.15 -19.70
C CYS A 99 24.43 25.44 -19.02
N PRO A 100 23.26 25.43 -18.36
CA PRO A 100 22.72 26.63 -17.70
C PRO A 100 23.67 27.28 -16.68
N PHE A 101 24.39 26.50 -15.88
CA PHE A 101 25.40 27.03 -14.95
C PHE A 101 26.51 27.81 -15.67
N VAL A 102 26.95 27.34 -16.85
CA VAL A 102 27.96 28.01 -17.68
C VAL A 102 27.38 29.28 -18.32
N LYS A 103 26.12 29.25 -18.78
CA LYS A 103 25.42 30.46 -19.26
C LYS A 103 25.30 31.51 -18.15
N ASN A 104 25.01 31.08 -16.92
CA ASN A 104 24.95 31.97 -15.76
C ASN A 104 26.32 32.56 -15.41
N ALA A 105 27.40 31.76 -15.44
CA ALA A 105 28.76 32.29 -15.29
C ALA A 105 29.12 33.34 -16.35
N GLN A 106 28.70 33.14 -17.60
CA GLN A 106 28.86 34.14 -18.67
C GLN A 106 28.00 35.40 -18.43
N LYS A 107 26.72 35.26 -18.02
CA LYS A 107 25.79 36.34 -17.68
C LYS A 107 26.32 37.20 -16.52
N TYR A 108 26.82 36.56 -15.45
CA TYR A 108 27.34 37.23 -14.26
C TYR A 108 28.69 37.91 -14.51
N ALA A 109 29.63 37.25 -15.21
CA ALA A 109 30.90 37.87 -15.57
C ALA A 109 30.69 39.11 -16.47
N ARG A 110 29.73 39.04 -17.40
CA ARG A 110 29.30 40.18 -18.22
C ARG A 110 28.74 41.31 -17.35
N LYS A 111 27.76 40.99 -16.48
CA LYS A 111 27.10 41.94 -15.57
C LYS A 111 28.11 42.69 -14.70
N LEU A 112 29.08 42.00 -14.10
CA LEU A 112 30.13 42.62 -13.28
C LEU A 112 30.98 43.63 -14.08
N VAL A 113 31.32 43.32 -15.33
CA VAL A 113 32.11 44.23 -16.19
C VAL A 113 31.29 45.44 -16.65
N ASP A 114 30.00 45.26 -16.97
CA ASP A 114 29.11 46.36 -17.36
C ASP A 114 28.74 47.27 -16.16
N GLU A 115 28.64 46.71 -14.95
CA GLU A 115 28.51 47.45 -13.69
C GLU A 115 29.84 48.12 -13.24
N GLY A 116 30.95 47.87 -13.94
CA GLY A 116 32.24 48.53 -13.72
C GLY A 116 33.15 47.92 -12.64
N TYR A 117 32.90 46.67 -12.21
CA TYR A 117 33.79 45.94 -11.30
C TYR A 117 35.00 45.36 -12.05
N GLN A 118 36.17 45.41 -11.41
CA GLN A 118 37.32 44.63 -11.86
C GLN A 118 37.00 43.15 -11.65
N THR A 119 36.70 42.46 -12.74
CA THR A 119 36.13 41.12 -12.72
C THR A 119 37.22 40.05 -12.85
N PHE A 120 37.27 39.12 -11.91
CA PHE A 120 38.15 37.95 -11.92
C PHE A 120 37.37 36.68 -12.22
N ILE A 121 37.97 35.80 -13.04
CA ILE A 121 37.49 34.45 -13.32
C ILE A 121 38.47 33.47 -12.68
N TYR A 122 38.01 32.74 -11.66
CA TYR A 122 38.76 31.64 -11.05
C TYR A 122 38.59 30.38 -11.90
N GLY A 123 39.64 29.99 -12.63
CA GLY A 123 39.55 28.91 -13.61
C GLY A 123 40.84 28.68 -14.37
N ASP A 124 41.00 27.49 -14.93
CA ASP A 124 42.15 27.16 -15.76
C ASP A 124 42.04 27.90 -17.10
N LYS A 125 42.98 28.80 -17.39
CA LYS A 125 42.99 29.67 -18.58
C LYS A 125 42.81 28.95 -19.92
N ASP A 126 43.21 27.68 -19.98
CA ASP A 126 43.06 26.86 -21.17
C ASP A 126 41.71 26.10 -21.26
N HIS A 127 40.90 26.10 -20.20
CA HIS A 127 39.60 25.43 -20.18
C HIS A 127 38.61 26.07 -21.16
N PRO A 128 37.81 25.28 -21.91
CA PRO A 128 36.85 25.81 -22.89
C PRO A 128 35.81 26.76 -22.25
N GLU A 129 35.38 26.43 -21.04
CA GLU A 129 34.41 27.21 -20.26
C GLU A 129 34.95 28.60 -19.91
N VAL A 130 36.17 28.66 -19.37
CA VAL A 130 36.87 29.90 -19.01
C VAL A 130 37.12 30.77 -20.24
N LYS A 131 37.46 30.16 -21.38
CA LYS A 131 37.55 30.84 -22.68
C LYS A 131 36.20 31.38 -23.16
N GLY A 132 35.09 30.72 -22.82
CA GLY A 132 33.72 31.24 -23.02
C GLY A 132 33.43 32.46 -22.15
N ILE A 133 33.61 32.35 -20.83
CA ILE A 133 33.37 33.42 -19.85
C ILE A 133 34.23 34.66 -20.16
N TYR A 134 35.53 34.48 -20.41
CA TYR A 134 36.45 35.55 -20.81
C TYR A 134 36.11 36.17 -22.18
N GLY A 135 35.49 35.40 -23.07
CA GLY A 135 34.94 35.91 -24.31
C GLY A 135 33.73 36.82 -24.11
N SER A 136 32.83 36.45 -23.19
CA SER A 136 31.61 37.22 -22.89
C SER A 136 31.89 38.57 -22.22
N THR A 137 33.01 38.70 -21.50
CA THR A 137 33.46 39.96 -20.86
C THR A 137 34.18 40.93 -21.81
N GLU A 138 34.09 40.75 -23.13
CA GLU A 138 34.91 41.47 -24.13
C GLU A 138 36.42 41.38 -23.82
N LYS A 139 36.87 40.28 -23.19
CA LYS A 139 38.27 40.05 -22.79
C LYS A 139 38.80 41.05 -21.73
N LYS A 140 37.90 41.74 -21.03
CA LYS A 140 38.22 42.75 -19.99
C LYS A 140 38.47 42.15 -18.59
N SER A 141 37.98 40.95 -18.31
CA SER A 141 38.16 40.28 -17.01
C SER A 141 39.55 39.62 -16.90
N ILE A 142 40.05 39.47 -15.67
CA ILE A 142 41.32 38.80 -15.37
C ILE A 142 41.03 37.31 -15.12
N ILE A 143 41.89 36.41 -15.60
CA ILE A 143 41.80 34.98 -15.29
C ILE A 143 42.89 34.64 -14.28
N ILE A 144 42.51 33.97 -13.18
CA ILE A 144 43.41 33.43 -12.16
C ILE A 144 43.18 31.92 -12.04
N LYS A 145 44.25 31.15 -11.91
CA LYS A 145 44.19 29.70 -11.74
C LYS A 145 44.22 29.32 -10.27
N ASP A 146 45.08 29.98 -9.49
CA ASP A 146 45.35 29.70 -8.08
C ASP A 146 45.49 31.01 -7.27
N LYS A 147 45.55 30.91 -5.93
CA LYS A 147 45.67 32.06 -5.00
C LYS A 147 46.94 32.91 -5.22
N GLU A 148 47.96 32.32 -5.81
CA GLU A 148 49.27 32.94 -6.08
C GLU A 148 49.24 33.90 -7.28
N ASP A 149 48.22 33.82 -8.14
CA ASP A 149 48.03 34.74 -9.28
C ASP A 149 47.49 36.13 -8.86
N LEU A 150 47.23 36.35 -7.56
CA LEU A 150 46.66 37.59 -7.01
C LEU A 150 47.70 38.44 -6.25
N ASP A 151 48.32 39.41 -6.91
CA ASP A 151 48.99 40.51 -6.18
C ASP A 151 47.92 41.48 -5.65
N ARG A 152 47.86 41.63 -4.32
CA ARG A 152 46.98 42.57 -3.62
C ARG A 152 47.08 44.01 -4.12
N LYS A 153 48.23 44.41 -4.68
CA LYS A 153 48.46 45.77 -5.21
C LYS A 153 47.67 46.09 -6.47
N ASP A 154 47.26 45.07 -7.23
CA ASP A 154 46.48 45.23 -8.46
C ASP A 154 44.96 45.14 -8.21
N LEU A 155 44.52 44.97 -6.96
CA LEU A 155 43.10 44.98 -6.57
C LEU A 155 42.56 46.43 -6.52
N SER A 156 41.48 46.66 -7.26
CA SER A 156 40.73 47.91 -7.24
C SER A 156 39.71 47.95 -6.09
N LYS A 157 39.04 49.10 -5.94
CA LYS A 157 38.04 49.31 -4.86
C LYS A 157 36.76 48.47 -5.02
N LYS A 158 36.43 48.08 -6.26
CA LYS A 158 35.23 47.32 -6.65
C LYS A 158 35.67 46.06 -7.40
N VAL A 159 35.65 44.92 -6.72
CA VAL A 159 36.07 43.63 -7.29
C VAL A 159 34.86 42.72 -7.50
N GLY A 160 34.78 42.14 -8.70
CA GLY A 160 33.79 41.16 -9.10
C GLY A 160 34.44 39.79 -9.25
N PHE A 161 33.74 38.72 -8.88
CA PHE A 161 34.33 37.37 -8.87
C PHE A 161 33.36 36.30 -9.37
N VAL A 162 33.83 35.43 -10.28
CA VAL A 162 33.13 34.24 -10.78
C VAL A 162 34.09 33.04 -10.82
N ALA A 163 33.55 31.82 -10.87
CA ALA A 163 34.35 30.59 -10.94
C ALA A 163 33.96 29.68 -12.12
N GLN A 164 34.93 28.90 -12.60
CA GLN A 164 34.72 27.75 -13.45
C GLN A 164 33.91 26.67 -12.69
N THR A 165 32.95 26.04 -13.36
CA THR A 165 32.00 25.09 -12.74
C THR A 165 32.66 23.90 -12.03
N THR A 166 33.91 23.55 -12.38
CA THR A 166 34.64 22.37 -11.90
C THR A 166 35.76 22.67 -10.89
N LYS A 167 35.75 23.83 -10.22
CA LYS A 167 36.73 24.17 -9.16
C LYS A 167 36.20 23.83 -7.77
N SER A 168 37.09 23.53 -6.81
CA SER A 168 36.69 23.20 -5.42
C SER A 168 36.04 24.39 -4.71
N PRO A 169 34.91 24.18 -3.98
CA PRO A 169 34.32 25.18 -3.09
C PRO A 169 35.28 25.67 -1.98
N GLU A 170 36.23 24.85 -1.55
CA GLU A 170 37.17 25.17 -0.47
C GLU A 170 38.20 26.20 -0.96
N SER A 171 38.90 25.88 -2.06
CA SER A 171 39.88 26.78 -2.67
C SER A 171 39.25 28.10 -3.15
N PHE A 172 37.96 28.08 -3.49
CA PHE A 172 37.19 29.30 -3.76
C PHE A 172 37.02 30.16 -2.51
N ARG A 173 36.60 29.58 -1.37
CA ARG A 173 36.51 30.29 -0.07
C ARG A 173 37.87 30.86 0.35
N ASP A 174 38.97 30.12 0.18
CA ASP A 174 40.33 30.57 0.51
C ASP A 174 40.79 31.80 -0.28
N ILE A 175 40.29 31.97 -1.50
CA ILE A 175 40.57 33.12 -2.37
C ILE A 175 39.66 34.31 -1.99
N ILE A 176 38.36 34.08 -1.78
CA ILE A 176 37.44 35.13 -1.33
C ILE A 176 37.90 35.72 0.02
N SER A 177 38.27 34.88 0.99
CA SER A 177 38.84 35.29 2.29
C SER A 177 40.18 36.02 2.18
N TYR A 178 40.92 35.88 1.06
CA TYR A 178 42.16 36.62 0.80
C TYR A 178 41.94 37.98 0.14
N ILE A 179 40.85 38.13 -0.64
CA ILE A 179 40.47 39.36 -1.34
C ILE A 179 39.70 40.30 -0.40
N ILE A 180 38.81 39.77 0.44
CA ILE A 180 37.89 40.57 1.28
C ILE A 180 38.59 41.57 2.22
N THR A 181 39.83 41.31 2.62
CA THR A 181 40.61 42.22 3.49
C THR A 181 41.16 43.46 2.79
N GLU A 182 41.21 43.46 1.44
CA GLU A 182 41.90 44.51 0.66
C GLU A 182 40.95 45.41 -0.15
N VAL A 183 39.70 44.98 -0.35
CA VAL A 183 38.73 45.63 -1.24
C VAL A 183 37.63 46.36 -0.46
N LYS A 184 37.05 47.41 -1.03
CA LYS A 184 35.93 48.15 -0.39
C LYS A 184 34.57 47.54 -0.70
N GLU A 185 34.47 46.80 -1.80
CA GLU A 185 33.23 46.27 -2.32
C GLU A 185 33.55 45.02 -3.14
N LEU A 186 33.02 43.87 -2.70
CA LEU A 186 33.28 42.56 -3.29
C LEU A 186 31.97 41.92 -3.72
N LYS A 187 31.81 41.66 -5.02
CA LYS A 187 30.60 41.07 -5.59
C LYS A 187 30.90 39.69 -6.17
N VAL A 188 30.59 38.66 -5.37
CA VAL A 188 30.88 37.26 -5.68
C VAL A 188 29.63 36.58 -6.24
N TYR A 189 29.75 35.96 -7.40
CA TYR A 189 28.78 34.99 -7.90
C TYR A 189 29.43 33.61 -7.83
N ASN A 190 28.98 32.76 -6.89
CA ASN A 190 29.41 31.37 -6.87
C ASN A 190 28.75 30.61 -8.03
N THR A 191 29.58 30.15 -8.97
CA THR A 191 29.16 29.45 -10.20
C THR A 191 29.75 28.04 -10.28
N ILE A 192 30.22 27.51 -9.16
CA ILE A 192 30.69 26.12 -9.03
C ILE A 192 29.48 25.17 -9.08
N CYS A 193 29.65 24.02 -9.75
CA CYS A 193 28.61 23.01 -9.91
C CYS A 193 28.83 21.84 -8.94
N ASN A 194 27.99 21.74 -7.91
CA ASN A 194 28.17 20.81 -6.78
C ASN A 194 28.04 19.32 -7.17
N THR A 195 27.54 18.98 -8.35
CA THR A 195 27.34 17.58 -8.82
C THR A 195 28.61 16.72 -8.71
N THR A 196 29.81 17.31 -8.83
CA THR A 196 31.06 16.56 -8.67
C THR A 196 31.29 16.10 -7.22
N ASP A 197 30.84 16.89 -6.24
CA ASP A 197 31.08 16.66 -4.81
C ASP A 197 29.92 15.83 -4.18
N VAL A 198 28.68 16.05 -4.62
CA VAL A 198 27.53 15.18 -4.29
C VAL A 198 27.78 13.75 -4.80
N ARG A 199 28.27 13.60 -6.03
CA ARG A 199 28.61 12.30 -6.61
C ARG A 199 29.79 11.61 -5.93
N GLN A 200 30.82 12.35 -5.51
CA GLN A 200 31.93 11.80 -4.72
C GLN A 200 31.48 11.34 -3.33
N SER A 201 30.58 12.08 -2.67
CA SER A 201 30.05 11.70 -1.35
C SER A 201 29.04 10.55 -1.42
N SER A 202 28.16 10.51 -2.45
CA SER A 202 27.30 9.35 -2.74
C SER A 202 28.12 8.09 -3.02
N ALA A 203 29.14 8.18 -3.89
CA ALA A 203 30.03 7.05 -4.21
C ALA A 203 30.87 6.60 -3.00
N LYS A 204 31.24 7.51 -2.09
CA LYS A 204 31.91 7.16 -0.82
C LYS A 204 30.97 6.39 0.12
N LYS A 205 29.77 6.92 0.39
CA LYS A 205 28.76 6.25 1.24
C LYS A 205 28.46 4.85 0.72
N LEU A 206 28.14 4.73 -0.58
CA LEU A 206 27.86 3.44 -1.20
C LEU A 206 29.04 2.47 -1.08
N ALA A 207 30.28 2.95 -1.21
CA ALA A 207 31.45 2.10 -1.00
C ALA A 207 31.63 1.65 0.46
N GLU A 208 31.10 2.37 1.45
CA GLU A 208 31.12 1.99 2.88
C GLU A 208 30.02 0.96 3.22
N GLU A 209 29.05 0.74 2.33
CA GLU A 209 27.86 -0.12 2.54
C GLU A 209 27.88 -1.44 1.74
N VAL A 210 28.88 -1.68 0.88
CA VAL A 210 28.93 -2.81 -0.07
C VAL A 210 30.22 -3.64 0.04
N ASP A 211 30.15 -4.92 -0.34
CA ASP A 211 31.31 -5.82 -0.26
C ASP A 211 32.32 -5.63 -1.40
N ILE A 212 31.86 -5.06 -2.53
CA ILE A 212 32.62 -4.82 -3.76
C ILE A 212 31.99 -3.63 -4.52
N MET A 213 32.83 -2.79 -5.14
CA MET A 213 32.42 -1.55 -5.80
C MET A 213 32.94 -1.48 -7.25
N PHE A 214 32.05 -1.20 -8.21
CA PHE A 214 32.39 -0.99 -9.61
C PHE A 214 32.26 0.48 -9.99
N VAL A 215 33.31 1.04 -10.58
CA VAL A 215 33.37 2.44 -11.05
C VAL A 215 33.47 2.44 -12.57
N ILE A 216 32.37 2.82 -13.22
CA ILE A 216 32.23 2.73 -14.68
C ILE A 216 32.65 4.05 -15.35
N GLY A 217 33.51 3.97 -16.35
CA GLY A 217 33.82 5.08 -17.27
C GLY A 217 35.30 5.14 -17.66
N GLY A 218 35.62 5.93 -18.68
CA GLY A 218 36.97 5.94 -19.29
C GLY A 218 38.10 6.25 -18.30
N ARG A 219 39.19 5.46 -18.34
CA ARG A 219 40.40 5.58 -17.52
C ARG A 219 41.19 6.87 -17.76
N ASN A 220 40.90 7.56 -18.86
CA ASN A 220 41.42 8.90 -19.18
C ASN A 220 40.60 10.05 -18.55
N SER A 221 39.51 9.75 -17.83
CA SER A 221 38.66 10.73 -17.14
C SER A 221 39.15 10.94 -15.71
N ALA A 222 39.82 12.06 -15.44
CA ALA A 222 40.33 12.40 -14.11
C ALA A 222 39.24 12.31 -13.00
N ASN A 223 38.02 12.76 -13.27
CA ASN A 223 36.91 12.65 -12.31
C ASN A 223 36.47 11.19 -12.07
N THR A 224 36.57 10.31 -13.07
CA THR A 224 36.23 8.88 -12.92
C THR A 224 37.31 8.14 -12.15
N THR A 225 38.58 8.40 -12.48
CA THR A 225 39.73 7.89 -11.71
C THR A 225 39.67 8.37 -10.26
N ARG A 226 39.29 9.63 -10.02
CA ARG A 226 39.13 10.18 -8.67
C ARG A 226 37.99 9.51 -7.88
N LEU A 227 36.87 9.16 -8.52
CA LEU A 227 35.82 8.35 -7.89
C LEU A 227 36.35 6.96 -7.49
N ALA A 228 37.13 6.31 -8.36
CA ALA A 228 37.77 5.03 -8.03
C ALA A 228 38.78 5.13 -6.89
N GLU A 229 39.59 6.19 -6.83
CA GLU A 229 40.47 6.46 -5.68
C GLU A 229 39.69 6.60 -4.37
N ILE A 230 38.56 7.32 -4.39
CA ILE A 230 37.75 7.58 -3.20
C ILE A 230 37.05 6.31 -2.70
N CYS A 231 36.46 5.52 -3.60
CA CYS A 231 35.88 4.23 -3.23
C CYS A 231 36.95 3.26 -2.71
N THR A 232 38.15 3.22 -3.32
CA THR A 232 39.28 2.41 -2.82
C THR A 232 39.73 2.85 -1.42
N ALA A 233 39.66 4.16 -1.12
CA ALA A 233 40.09 4.71 0.17
C ALA A 233 39.17 4.35 1.36
N THR A 234 37.98 3.79 1.11
CA THR A 234 37.11 3.24 2.17
C THR A 234 37.59 1.87 2.67
N GLY A 235 38.50 1.21 1.93
CA GLY A 235 38.92 -0.18 2.15
C GLY A 235 38.17 -1.20 1.28
N THR A 236 37.08 -0.78 0.62
CA THR A 236 36.23 -1.67 -0.19
C THR A 236 36.89 -2.04 -1.53
N PRO A 237 36.92 -3.33 -1.92
CA PRO A 237 37.43 -3.80 -3.20
C PRO A 237 36.79 -3.05 -4.39
N THR A 238 37.55 -2.17 -5.02
CA THR A 238 37.06 -1.23 -6.04
C THR A 238 37.67 -1.53 -7.40
N TYR A 239 36.83 -1.65 -8.43
CA TYR A 239 37.24 -1.99 -9.80
C TYR A 239 36.83 -0.90 -10.80
N HIS A 240 37.82 -0.29 -11.46
CA HIS A 240 37.61 0.72 -12.50
C HIS A 240 37.53 0.06 -13.88
N ILE A 241 36.33 0.02 -14.46
CA ILE A 241 36.00 -0.63 -15.74
C ILE A 241 35.52 0.40 -16.79
N GLU A 242 35.82 0.16 -18.06
CA GLU A 242 35.24 0.91 -19.19
C GLU A 242 34.07 0.15 -19.83
N THR A 243 34.01 -1.17 -19.68
CA THR A 243 32.98 -2.05 -20.27
C THR A 243 32.56 -3.19 -19.33
N ALA A 244 31.33 -3.68 -19.48
CA ALA A 244 30.83 -4.84 -18.72
C ALA A 244 31.70 -6.10 -18.91
N ASN A 245 32.30 -6.26 -20.10
CA ASN A 245 33.18 -7.38 -20.45
C ASN A 245 34.52 -7.42 -19.67
N GLU A 246 34.87 -6.38 -18.92
CA GLU A 246 36.05 -6.38 -18.04
C GLU A 246 35.78 -7.01 -16.67
N ILE A 247 34.52 -7.33 -16.35
CA ILE A 247 34.12 -7.88 -15.06
C ILE A 247 34.45 -9.37 -15.02
N ASN A 248 35.22 -9.78 -14.02
CA ASN A 248 35.59 -11.18 -13.82
C ASN A 248 34.71 -11.83 -12.75
N ARG A 249 34.08 -12.96 -13.08
CA ARG A 249 33.24 -13.76 -12.15
C ARG A 249 33.94 -14.03 -10.80
N THR A 250 35.25 -14.25 -10.81
CA THR A 250 36.02 -14.50 -9.58
C THR A 250 36.02 -13.35 -8.57
N TRP A 251 35.73 -12.11 -8.99
CA TRP A 251 35.63 -10.97 -8.06
C TRP A 251 34.32 -10.96 -7.27
N LEU A 252 33.28 -11.64 -7.76
CA LEU A 252 31.95 -11.73 -7.13
C LEU A 252 31.84 -12.91 -6.14
N ASN A 253 32.81 -13.83 -6.13
CA ASN A 253 32.77 -15.00 -5.28
C ASN A 253 32.88 -14.62 -3.78
N GLY A 254 31.92 -15.08 -2.97
CA GLY A 254 31.84 -14.74 -1.54
C GLY A 254 31.42 -13.29 -1.26
N LYS A 255 30.72 -12.64 -2.20
CA LYS A 255 30.18 -11.28 -2.07
C LYS A 255 28.65 -11.31 -2.06
N ASN A 256 28.03 -10.39 -1.33
CA ASN A 256 26.57 -10.29 -1.20
C ASN A 256 26.04 -8.94 -1.69
N LYS A 257 26.76 -7.84 -1.46
CA LYS A 257 26.40 -6.48 -1.90
C LYS A 257 27.39 -5.96 -2.94
N VAL A 258 26.88 -5.55 -4.10
CA VAL A 258 27.63 -4.98 -5.23
C VAL A 258 27.22 -3.53 -5.42
N GLY A 259 28.14 -2.60 -5.14
CA GLY A 259 27.97 -1.19 -5.45
C GLY A 259 28.33 -0.89 -6.91
N ILE A 260 27.55 -0.04 -7.56
CA ILE A 260 27.84 0.51 -8.89
C ILE A 260 27.78 2.04 -8.82
N THR A 261 28.83 2.69 -9.30
CA THR A 261 28.80 4.12 -9.64
C THR A 261 29.48 4.35 -11.00
N ALA A 262 29.40 5.58 -11.50
CA ALA A 262 29.94 5.94 -12.81
C ALA A 262 30.51 7.36 -12.81
N GLY A 263 31.36 7.71 -13.78
CA GLY A 263 31.77 9.09 -14.01
C GLY A 263 30.73 9.90 -14.79
N ALA A 264 30.68 11.23 -14.63
CA ALA A 264 29.68 12.13 -15.25
C ALA A 264 29.71 12.24 -16.81
N SER A 265 30.55 11.46 -17.49
CA SER A 265 30.59 11.27 -18.95
C SER A 265 30.35 9.81 -19.36
N THR A 266 29.66 9.05 -18.51
CA THR A 266 29.37 7.63 -18.68
C THR A 266 27.87 7.46 -18.95
N PRO A 267 27.46 6.81 -20.05
CA PRO A 267 26.06 6.68 -20.41
C PRO A 267 25.33 5.61 -19.59
N ASP A 268 24.06 5.85 -19.34
CA ASP A 268 23.21 4.96 -18.51
C ASP A 268 22.86 3.65 -19.21
N TRP A 269 23.09 3.51 -20.52
CA TRP A 269 23.02 2.20 -21.19
C TRP A 269 24.20 1.30 -20.81
N LEU A 270 25.40 1.86 -20.63
CA LEU A 270 26.59 1.12 -20.18
C LEU A 270 26.48 0.71 -18.70
N ILE A 271 25.81 1.53 -17.88
CA ILE A 271 25.45 1.19 -16.50
C ILE A 271 24.42 0.05 -16.50
N ARG A 272 23.40 0.12 -17.37
CA ARG A 272 22.43 -0.97 -17.55
C ARG A 272 23.05 -2.26 -18.09
N GLU A 273 24.04 -2.20 -18.98
CA GLU A 273 24.79 -3.38 -19.43
C GLU A 273 25.50 -4.08 -18.26
N VAL A 274 26.11 -3.32 -17.34
CA VAL A 274 26.75 -3.87 -16.13
C VAL A 274 25.70 -4.44 -15.16
N ILE A 275 24.60 -3.72 -14.91
CA ILE A 275 23.49 -4.21 -14.07
C ILE A 275 22.85 -5.47 -14.66
N GLN A 276 22.69 -5.55 -15.98
CA GLN A 276 22.16 -6.73 -16.67
C GLN A 276 23.10 -7.93 -16.49
N LEU A 277 24.41 -7.75 -16.72
CA LEU A 277 25.40 -8.80 -16.52
C LEU A 277 25.36 -9.32 -15.06
N MET A 278 25.36 -8.44 -14.06
CA MET A 278 25.21 -8.85 -12.65
C MET A 278 23.92 -9.63 -12.38
N ASN A 279 22.82 -9.26 -13.04
CA ASN A 279 21.53 -9.96 -12.93
C ASN A 279 21.44 -11.26 -13.74
N GLU A 280 22.33 -11.49 -14.70
CA GLU A 280 22.46 -12.74 -15.45
C GLU A 280 23.37 -13.73 -14.69
N GLU A 281 24.49 -13.26 -14.14
CA GLU A 281 25.31 -14.02 -13.16
C GLU A 281 24.46 -14.48 -11.96
N ASN A 282 23.61 -13.60 -11.42
CA ASN A 282 22.63 -13.93 -10.35
C ASN A 282 21.59 -15.00 -10.76
N LYS A 283 21.33 -15.21 -12.06
CA LYS A 283 20.44 -16.27 -12.55
C LYS A 283 21.20 -17.56 -12.76
N GLU A 284 22.41 -17.51 -13.31
CA GLU A 284 23.28 -18.69 -13.44
C GLU A 284 23.58 -19.28 -12.05
N MET A 285 23.97 -18.47 -11.06
CA MET A 285 24.16 -18.92 -9.67
C MET A 285 22.88 -19.47 -9.02
N LYS A 286 21.68 -19.05 -9.45
CA LYS A 286 20.42 -19.65 -8.99
C LYS A 286 20.15 -20.99 -9.66
N ILE A 287 20.45 -21.14 -10.95
CA ILE A 287 20.32 -22.40 -11.69
C ILE A 287 21.31 -23.42 -11.12
N GLU A 288 22.60 -23.06 -10.98
CA GLU A 288 23.60 -23.92 -10.35
C GLU A 288 23.21 -24.32 -8.92
N LYS A 289 22.61 -23.40 -8.14
CA LYS A 289 22.11 -23.73 -6.80
C LYS A 289 20.95 -24.73 -6.85
N THR A 290 19.94 -24.51 -7.70
CA THR A 290 18.81 -25.43 -7.85
C THR A 290 19.22 -26.78 -8.44
N GLU A 291 20.19 -26.83 -9.37
CA GLU A 291 20.71 -28.10 -9.89
C GLU A 291 21.51 -28.87 -8.82
N ASN A 292 22.32 -28.20 -7.99
CA ASN A 292 23.01 -28.86 -6.88
C ASN A 292 22.06 -29.28 -5.76
N GLU A 293 21.07 -28.46 -5.38
CA GLU A 293 20.08 -28.83 -4.36
C GLU A 293 19.23 -30.04 -4.78
N ASN A 294 18.80 -30.12 -6.06
CA ASN A 294 18.13 -31.33 -6.57
C ASN A 294 19.04 -32.57 -6.56
N VAL A 295 20.37 -32.40 -6.66
CA VAL A 295 21.34 -33.51 -6.60
C VAL A 295 21.67 -33.91 -5.16
N GLU A 296 21.65 -32.98 -4.21
CA GLU A 296 21.76 -33.28 -2.78
C GLU A 296 20.47 -33.93 -2.25
N GLU A 297 19.28 -33.44 -2.60
CA GLU A 297 17.99 -34.08 -2.26
C GLU A 297 17.90 -35.51 -2.85
N GLN A 298 18.28 -35.71 -4.12
CA GLN A 298 18.34 -37.06 -4.72
C GLN A 298 19.44 -37.95 -4.12
N ALA A 299 20.50 -37.37 -3.54
CA ALA A 299 21.50 -38.13 -2.81
C ALA A 299 20.98 -38.54 -1.42
N GLU A 300 20.23 -37.69 -0.74
CA GLU A 300 19.61 -38.02 0.56
C GLU A 300 18.47 -39.04 0.41
N GLU A 301 17.56 -38.91 -0.57
CA GLU A 301 16.55 -39.94 -0.87
C GLU A 301 17.19 -41.32 -1.11
N VAL A 302 18.26 -41.39 -1.94
CA VAL A 302 18.97 -42.65 -2.22
C VAL A 302 19.71 -43.18 -0.99
N VAL A 303 20.14 -42.32 -0.06
CA VAL A 303 20.75 -42.73 1.21
C VAL A 303 19.71 -43.21 2.23
N GLU A 304 18.47 -42.72 2.19
CA GLU A 304 17.36 -43.26 3.00
C GLU A 304 16.83 -44.59 2.43
N GLU A 305 16.58 -44.71 1.11
CA GLU A 305 16.20 -46.00 0.50
C GLU A 305 17.24 -47.11 0.78
N VAL A 306 18.54 -46.78 0.70
CA VAL A 306 19.61 -47.74 0.99
C VAL A 306 19.70 -48.07 2.49
N LYS A 307 19.29 -47.18 3.40
CA LYS A 307 19.21 -47.48 4.84
C LYS A 307 18.06 -48.43 5.15
N GLU A 308 16.83 -48.14 4.71
CA GLU A 308 15.67 -49.02 4.96
C GLU A 308 15.91 -50.45 4.42
N VAL A 309 16.50 -50.57 3.23
CA VAL A 309 16.85 -51.87 2.63
C VAL A 309 18.00 -52.58 3.38
N SER A 310 18.79 -51.87 4.18
CA SER A 310 19.92 -52.44 4.93
C SER A 310 19.54 -52.99 6.32
N GLU A 311 18.56 -52.42 7.01
CA GLU A 311 18.23 -52.83 8.39
C GLU A 311 17.42 -54.14 8.45
N GLU A 312 16.74 -54.57 7.38
CA GLU A 312 16.00 -55.83 7.36
C GLU A 312 16.86 -57.10 7.10
N THR A 313 18.21 -56.99 7.06
CA THR A 313 19.09 -58.15 6.84
C THR A 313 20.26 -58.27 7.83
N THR A 314 20.41 -59.46 8.41
CA THR A 314 21.56 -59.98 9.19
C THR A 314 21.84 -59.40 10.60
N GLU A 315 21.16 -59.95 11.60
CA GLU A 315 21.88 -60.43 12.78
C GLU A 315 22.79 -61.61 12.38
N GLU A 316 24.11 -61.55 12.60
CA GLU A 316 24.94 -62.64 13.18
C GLU A 316 26.46 -62.30 13.26
N THR A 317 27.17 -62.97 14.17
CA THR A 317 28.65 -63.16 14.25
C THR A 317 29.60 -61.96 14.52
N THR A 318 29.79 -61.66 15.81
CA THR A 318 31.06 -61.82 16.58
C THR A 318 32.46 -61.53 15.99
N GLU A 319 33.24 -60.78 16.80
CA GLU A 319 34.68 -61.01 17.16
C GLU A 319 35.86 -60.61 16.23
N GLU A 320 36.46 -59.45 16.57
CA GLU A 320 37.82 -59.31 17.18
C GLU A 320 39.10 -59.01 16.34
N VAL A 321 40.01 -58.27 17.02
CA VAL A 321 41.50 -58.09 16.93
C VAL A 321 42.22 -57.20 15.88
N ILE A 322 43.23 -56.46 16.40
CA ILE A 322 44.40 -55.77 15.79
C ILE A 322 44.09 -54.48 15.00
N GLU A 323 44.37 -53.23 15.43
CA GLU A 323 45.33 -52.61 16.40
C GLU A 323 46.70 -52.18 15.82
N GLU A 324 47.29 -51.12 16.42
CA GLU A 324 48.67 -50.59 16.31
C GLU A 324 49.05 -49.69 15.10
N THR A 325 49.87 -48.62 15.23
CA THR A 325 50.56 -48.02 16.41
C THR A 325 50.94 -46.53 16.22
N THR A 326 51.55 -45.93 17.27
CA THR A 326 52.24 -44.62 17.40
C THR A 326 51.33 -43.41 17.67
N GLU A 327 51.27 -42.82 18.89
CA GLU A 327 52.31 -42.18 19.76
C GLU A 327 52.44 -40.66 19.48
N GLU A 328 52.60 -39.75 20.45
CA GLU A 328 52.46 -39.76 21.94
C GLU A 328 52.43 -38.27 22.39
N THR A 329 51.58 -37.81 23.32
CA THR A 329 51.89 -37.38 24.73
C THR A 329 50.65 -36.63 25.30
N VAL A 330 50.10 -36.95 26.50
CA VAL A 330 50.48 -36.52 27.87
C VAL A 330 50.30 -34.99 28.05
N GLU A 331 49.54 -34.41 28.99
CA GLU A 331 48.76 -34.81 30.20
C GLU A 331 47.63 -33.73 30.36
N ASP A 332 46.34 -33.99 30.65
CA ASP A 332 45.69 -34.41 31.91
C ASP A 332 46.05 -33.51 33.13
N THR A 333 45.12 -32.84 33.83
CA THR A 333 44.30 -33.47 34.89
C THR A 333 43.17 -32.58 35.46
N THR A 334 41.95 -33.17 35.51
CA THR A 334 40.92 -33.18 36.59
C THR A 334 40.51 -31.91 37.38
N ASP A 335 39.19 -31.70 37.45
CA ASP A 335 38.34 -31.36 38.64
C ASP A 335 38.64 -30.07 39.46
N ASP A 336 37.66 -29.39 40.07
CA ASP A 336 36.59 -29.93 40.94
C ASP A 336 35.31 -29.06 40.98
N LYS A 337 34.30 -29.49 41.76
CA LYS A 337 33.06 -28.74 42.07
C LYS A 337 33.10 -28.13 43.46
N GLU A 338 32.45 -26.97 43.65
CA GLU A 338 31.42 -26.76 44.69
C GLU A 338 30.70 -25.39 44.53
N ALA A 339 29.62 -25.17 45.30
CA ALA A 339 28.88 -23.91 45.41
C ALA A 339 29.51 -23.00 46.50
N ASP A 340 29.07 -21.77 46.78
CA ASP A 340 27.75 -21.41 47.34
C ASP A 340 27.47 -19.89 47.31
N ASP A 341 26.26 -19.50 47.72
CA ASP A 341 25.66 -18.17 47.92
C ASP A 341 26.53 -16.88 47.92
N SER A 342 26.00 -15.83 47.28
CA SER A 342 25.80 -14.49 47.91
C SER A 342 24.70 -13.68 47.18
N GLU A 343 23.92 -12.90 47.94
CA GLU A 343 22.87 -11.99 47.45
C GLU A 343 23.45 -10.61 47.05
N GLU A 344 22.85 -9.90 46.08
CA GLU A 344 22.02 -8.69 46.31
C GLU A 344 21.54 -8.03 44.99
N LEU A 345 20.70 -7.00 45.10
CA LEU A 345 19.77 -6.50 44.08
C LEU A 345 20.40 -5.70 42.92
N GLU A 346 19.75 -5.76 41.75
CA GLU A 346 19.74 -4.65 40.79
C GLU A 346 18.71 -3.58 41.20
N THR A 347 19.13 -2.31 41.29
CA THR A 347 18.24 -1.14 41.24
C THR A 347 18.92 -0.02 40.46
N ALA A 348 18.14 0.79 39.73
CA ALA A 348 18.65 1.85 38.88
C ALA A 348 19.21 3.06 39.66
N GLU A 349 20.10 3.82 39.03
CA GLU A 349 20.40 5.21 39.39
C GLU A 349 20.23 6.12 38.17
N GLU A 350 19.55 7.25 38.39
CA GLU A 350 19.51 8.43 37.53
C GLU A 350 20.80 9.26 37.74
N ASN A 351 21.02 10.34 36.99
CA ASN A 351 22.01 11.37 37.36
C ASN A 351 21.66 12.76 36.77
N GLU A 352 20.91 13.53 37.55
CA GLU A 352 21.23 14.94 37.79
C GLU A 352 22.47 15.01 38.73
N GLU A 353 23.29 16.07 38.86
CA GLU A 353 23.17 17.45 38.39
C GLU A 353 24.56 18.16 38.25
N THR A 354 24.54 19.51 38.24
CA THR A 354 25.65 20.49 38.19
C THR A 354 26.54 20.52 39.46
N ALA A 355 27.59 21.33 39.67
CA ALA A 355 28.20 22.52 39.01
C ALA A 355 29.76 22.46 39.14
N GLU A 356 30.65 23.45 38.99
CA GLU A 356 30.73 24.94 38.91
C GLU A 356 32.15 25.27 38.29
N THR A 357 32.58 26.42 37.74
CA THR A 357 32.15 27.82 37.49
C THR A 357 32.03 28.11 35.97
N ALA A 358 31.57 29.24 35.42
CA ALA A 358 31.44 30.68 35.79
C ALA A 358 32.66 31.59 35.47
N GLU A 359 32.35 32.84 35.03
CA GLU A 359 33.21 33.87 34.38
C GLU A 359 33.67 33.51 32.94
N GLU A 360 33.59 34.38 31.91
CA GLU A 360 33.16 35.80 31.82
C GLU A 360 32.03 35.99 30.79
N ALA A 361 31.12 36.94 31.05
CA ALA A 361 30.13 37.44 30.10
C ALA A 361 29.87 38.94 30.35
N GLU A 362 30.69 39.81 29.75
CA GLU A 362 30.49 41.26 29.65
C GLU A 362 30.79 41.74 28.21
N GLU A 363 30.58 43.02 27.92
CA GLU A 363 30.69 43.67 26.59
C GLU A 363 29.64 43.27 25.53
N THR A 364 28.36 43.29 25.90
CA THR A 364 27.26 43.63 24.97
C THR A 364 26.38 44.76 25.50
N GLU A 365 26.91 46.00 25.57
CA GLU A 365 26.13 47.25 25.55
C GLU A 365 27.06 48.49 25.48
N GLU A 366 27.41 48.96 24.28
CA GLU A 366 27.68 50.39 24.07
C GLU A 366 27.24 50.81 22.64
N ALA A 367 26.73 52.04 22.52
CA ALA A 367 25.66 52.36 21.57
C ALA A 367 26.09 53.03 20.25
N GLU A 368 25.23 52.87 19.24
CA GLU A 368 24.79 53.89 18.28
C GLU A 368 25.75 55.03 17.86
N GLU A 369 26.29 54.99 16.63
CA GLU A 369 26.25 56.17 15.73
C GLU A 369 26.50 55.81 14.25
N ALA A 370 25.42 55.57 13.46
CA ALA A 370 25.53 55.34 12.01
C ALA A 370 24.30 55.76 11.16
N ALA A 371 23.55 56.79 11.59
CA ALA A 371 22.54 57.55 10.83
C ALA A 371 21.39 56.80 10.13
N GLU A 372 20.15 57.10 10.56
CA GLU A 372 18.92 56.66 9.89
C GLU A 372 18.82 57.12 8.42
N PHE A 373 18.15 56.31 7.59
CA PHE A 373 17.19 56.85 6.62
C PHE A 373 15.93 55.97 6.58
N LYS A 374 14.82 56.50 7.08
CA LYS A 374 13.55 55.77 7.22
C LYS A 374 12.88 55.49 5.88
N TYR A 375 12.25 54.32 5.78
CA TYR A 375 10.92 54.20 5.20
C TYR A 375 9.97 53.53 6.22
N SER A 376 8.67 53.63 5.97
CA SER A 376 7.61 53.48 6.97
C SER A 376 7.25 52.04 7.32
N ASP A 377 6.61 51.89 8.49
CA ASP A 377 5.96 50.68 8.95
C ASP A 377 4.94 50.14 7.92
N ASN A 378 5.02 48.84 7.71
CA ASN A 378 3.91 47.89 7.55
C ASN A 378 4.44 46.56 8.11
N ASP A 379 3.56 45.70 8.63
CA ASP A 379 3.94 44.40 9.19
C ASP A 379 4.42 43.43 8.09
N ILE A 380 5.68 43.58 7.66
CA ILE A 380 6.34 42.65 6.77
C ILE A 380 6.74 41.42 7.60
N ALA A 381 5.98 40.34 7.47
CA ALA A 381 6.44 39.04 7.93
C ALA A 381 7.74 38.66 7.19
N ASP A 382 8.75 38.20 7.92
CA ASP A 382 10.01 37.70 7.34
C ASP A 382 9.75 36.38 6.60
N LEU A 383 9.40 36.48 5.32
CA LEU A 383 9.10 35.34 4.48
C LEU A 383 10.37 34.54 4.13
N SER A 384 10.33 33.25 4.46
CA SER A 384 11.41 32.29 4.27
C SER A 384 11.15 31.35 3.09
N LYS A 385 12.22 30.78 2.51
CA LYS A 385 12.08 29.78 1.42
C LYS A 385 11.51 28.48 1.99
N GLY A 386 10.49 27.94 1.33
CA GLY A 386 9.72 26.78 1.80
C GLY A 386 8.53 27.12 2.69
N GLN A 387 8.28 28.41 2.98
CA GLN A 387 7.11 28.84 3.75
C GLN A 387 5.83 28.79 2.91
N LYS A 388 4.75 28.26 3.50
CA LYS A 388 3.37 28.40 3.00
C LYS A 388 2.87 29.83 3.24
N VAL A 389 2.24 30.45 2.25
CA VAL A 389 1.52 31.72 2.39
C VAL A 389 0.19 31.69 1.63
N GLU A 390 -0.81 32.41 2.12
CA GLU A 390 -1.98 32.77 1.31
C GLU A 390 -1.59 33.88 0.32
N GLY A 391 -2.11 33.80 -0.90
CA GLY A 391 -2.03 34.88 -1.88
C GLY A 391 -3.29 35.02 -2.72
N THR A 392 -3.49 36.19 -3.32
CA THR A 392 -4.65 36.52 -4.15
C THR A 392 -4.23 36.64 -5.62
N VAL A 393 -4.92 35.97 -6.54
CA VAL A 393 -4.60 35.98 -7.98
C VAL A 393 -4.90 37.35 -8.59
N VAL A 394 -3.86 38.06 -9.01
CA VAL A 394 -3.94 39.42 -9.60
C VAL A 394 -4.03 39.37 -11.13
N GLU A 395 -3.22 38.54 -11.79
CA GLU A 395 -3.14 38.49 -13.26
C GLU A 395 -2.91 37.06 -13.77
N ILE A 396 -3.66 36.64 -14.80
CA ILE A 396 -3.57 35.31 -15.41
C ILE A 396 -3.13 35.43 -16.87
N ASN A 397 -1.86 35.09 -17.12
CA ASN A 397 -1.20 35.14 -18.42
C ASN A 397 -0.93 33.74 -18.97
N ASP A 398 -0.76 33.66 -20.29
CA ASP A 398 -0.58 32.40 -21.04
C ASP A 398 0.68 31.59 -20.62
N ASN A 399 1.59 32.19 -19.84
CA ASN A 399 2.80 31.55 -19.30
C ASN A 399 2.72 31.19 -17.80
N GLY A 400 1.69 31.65 -17.08
CA GLY A 400 1.60 31.53 -15.61
C GLY A 400 0.77 32.62 -14.95
N VAL A 401 0.66 32.54 -13.62
CA VAL A 401 -0.25 33.36 -12.81
C VAL A 401 0.52 34.21 -11.81
N TYR A 402 0.16 35.48 -11.69
CA TYR A 402 0.68 36.42 -10.70
C TYR A 402 -0.25 36.49 -9.48
N VAL A 403 0.35 36.48 -8.29
CA VAL A 403 -0.31 36.32 -7.01
C VAL A 403 0.28 37.29 -6.00
N ASP A 404 -0.54 38.18 -5.45
CA ASP A 404 -0.16 39.07 -4.35
C ASP A 404 -0.19 38.27 -3.04
N VAL A 405 0.98 38.14 -2.42
CA VAL A 405 1.20 37.46 -1.12
C VAL A 405 1.43 38.46 0.02
N ASN A 406 0.96 39.71 -0.13
CA ASN A 406 1.20 40.86 0.75
C ASN A 406 2.69 41.15 1.00
N TYR A 407 3.54 40.96 -0.01
CA TYR A 407 4.98 41.20 0.06
C TYR A 407 5.44 42.31 -0.90
N LYS A 408 6.75 42.60 -0.93
CA LYS A 408 7.33 43.72 -1.70
C LYS A 408 7.19 43.59 -3.23
N THR A 409 6.92 42.38 -3.72
CA THR A 409 6.76 42.03 -5.13
C THR A 409 5.74 40.91 -5.25
N ASP A 410 4.97 40.93 -6.34
CA ASP A 410 4.03 39.86 -6.68
C ASP A 410 4.78 38.54 -6.96
N GLY A 411 4.18 37.43 -6.56
CA GLY A 411 4.73 36.11 -6.83
C GLY A 411 4.19 35.49 -8.11
N PHE A 412 5.05 34.83 -8.87
CA PHE A 412 4.72 34.18 -10.14
C PHE A 412 4.68 32.65 -9.99
N ILE A 413 3.57 32.04 -10.39
CA ILE A 413 3.40 30.59 -10.54
C ILE A 413 3.51 30.23 -12.04
N PRO A 414 4.59 29.56 -12.49
CA PRO A 414 4.65 29.02 -13.85
C PRO A 414 3.67 27.84 -14.02
N LEU A 415 3.11 27.64 -15.22
CA LEU A 415 2.10 26.59 -15.52
C LEU A 415 2.40 25.21 -14.89
N ARG A 416 3.66 24.76 -14.95
CA ARG A 416 4.11 23.46 -14.42
C ARG A 416 4.02 23.31 -12.89
N HIS A 417 3.78 24.40 -12.17
CA HIS A 417 3.60 24.48 -10.71
C HIS A 417 2.16 24.84 -10.31
N LEU A 418 1.22 24.90 -11.27
CA LEU A 418 -0.18 25.29 -11.04
C LEU A 418 -1.11 24.11 -10.72
N SER A 419 -0.75 22.90 -11.15
CA SER A 419 -1.57 21.69 -11.04
C SER A 419 -0.69 20.42 -11.01
N HIS A 420 -1.26 19.31 -10.53
CA HIS A 420 -0.63 18.00 -10.63
C HIS A 420 -0.74 17.39 -12.04
N SER A 421 -1.82 17.71 -12.76
CA SER A 421 -2.04 17.34 -14.17
C SER A 421 -1.44 18.39 -15.12
N PRO A 422 -1.04 18.02 -16.36
CA PRO A 422 -0.73 19.01 -17.39
C PRO A 422 -2.02 19.72 -17.82
N VAL A 423 -2.05 21.04 -17.71
CA VAL A 423 -3.18 21.89 -18.12
C VAL A 423 -2.68 22.85 -19.20
N GLU A 424 -3.42 22.99 -20.29
CA GLU A 424 -3.02 23.84 -21.42
C GLU A 424 -3.34 25.32 -21.18
N ASP A 425 -4.39 25.65 -20.42
CA ASP A 425 -4.84 27.00 -20.08
C ASP A 425 -4.92 27.20 -18.55
N PRO A 426 -4.19 28.16 -17.94
CA PRO A 426 -4.20 28.34 -16.47
C PRO A 426 -5.56 28.81 -15.92
N ARG A 427 -6.45 29.32 -16.77
CA ARG A 427 -7.81 29.75 -16.44
C ARG A 427 -8.77 28.60 -16.09
N GLU A 428 -8.37 27.35 -16.32
CA GLU A 428 -9.15 26.17 -15.90
C GLU A 428 -8.89 25.77 -14.43
N VAL A 429 -7.88 26.37 -13.78
CA VAL A 429 -7.40 25.97 -12.43
C VAL A 429 -7.52 27.08 -11.39
N VAL A 430 -7.52 28.35 -11.82
CA VAL A 430 -7.72 29.52 -10.96
C VAL A 430 -8.48 30.65 -11.68
N GLU A 431 -9.29 31.38 -10.92
CA GLU A 431 -9.96 32.61 -11.37
C GLU A 431 -9.22 33.87 -10.85
N MET A 432 -9.53 35.05 -11.43
CA MET A 432 -9.01 36.33 -10.93
C MET A 432 -9.66 36.69 -9.58
N ASP A 433 -8.93 37.41 -8.72
CA ASP A 433 -9.29 37.72 -7.33
C ASP A 433 -9.47 36.47 -6.42
N GLN A 434 -9.16 35.26 -6.91
CA GLN A 434 -9.22 34.04 -6.10
C GLN A 434 -8.06 34.00 -5.09
N LYS A 435 -8.37 33.67 -3.83
CA LYS A 435 -7.37 33.26 -2.84
C LYS A 435 -6.88 31.84 -3.08
N ILE A 436 -5.57 31.64 -3.07
CA ILE A 436 -4.90 30.34 -3.15
C ILE A 436 -3.72 30.27 -2.17
N GLU A 437 -3.44 29.08 -1.65
CA GLU A 437 -2.21 28.81 -0.90
C GLU A 437 -1.06 28.42 -1.83
N VAL A 438 0.14 28.87 -1.47
CA VAL A 438 1.35 28.71 -2.28
C VAL A 438 2.58 28.51 -1.40
N VAL A 439 3.52 27.67 -1.84
CA VAL A 439 4.84 27.53 -1.21
C VAL A 439 5.84 28.42 -1.94
N ILE A 440 6.63 29.18 -1.18
CA ILE A 440 7.69 30.06 -1.70
C ILE A 440 8.91 29.21 -2.10
N LEU A 441 9.08 28.95 -3.40
CA LEU A 441 10.26 28.24 -3.91
C LEU A 441 11.50 29.14 -3.90
N THR A 442 11.35 30.43 -4.22
CA THR A 442 12.47 31.38 -4.25
C THR A 442 11.97 32.82 -4.14
N LEU A 443 12.57 33.57 -3.22
CA LEU A 443 12.19 34.95 -2.87
C LEU A 443 12.45 35.98 -3.98
N GLU A 444 13.49 35.78 -4.80
CA GLU A 444 13.82 36.61 -5.97
C GLU A 444 14.39 35.73 -7.09
N ASP A 445 13.78 35.77 -8.28
CA ASP A 445 14.34 35.22 -9.53
C ASP A 445 15.28 36.22 -10.24
N ASP A 446 15.72 35.92 -11.47
CA ASP A 446 16.62 36.80 -12.22
C ASP A 446 15.93 37.94 -12.99
N GLU A 447 14.61 38.13 -12.80
CA GLU A 447 13.82 39.28 -13.22
C GLU A 447 13.30 40.12 -12.02
N GLY A 448 13.29 39.55 -10.80
CA GLY A 448 12.93 40.21 -9.54
C GLY A 448 11.62 39.72 -8.92
N ASN A 449 11.00 38.67 -9.46
CA ASN A 449 9.73 38.13 -8.97
C ASN A 449 9.97 37.01 -7.95
N MET A 450 8.98 36.77 -7.07
CA MET A 450 9.00 35.61 -6.17
C MET A 450 8.45 34.38 -6.89
N ILE A 451 9.19 33.28 -6.98
CA ILE A 451 8.66 32.04 -7.60
C ILE A 451 7.84 31.26 -6.58
N LEU A 452 6.57 31.03 -6.92
CA LEU A 452 5.57 30.34 -6.12
C LEU A 452 5.20 28.98 -6.70
N SER A 453 4.73 28.07 -5.84
CA SER A 453 4.27 26.74 -6.22
C SER A 453 2.97 26.38 -5.52
N LYS A 454 1.85 26.45 -6.25
CA LYS A 454 0.55 25.93 -5.78
C LYS A 454 0.61 24.40 -5.68
N LYS A 455 1.18 23.72 -6.69
CA LYS A 455 1.35 22.26 -6.72
C LYS A 455 2.00 21.67 -5.46
N GLN A 456 2.90 22.41 -4.81
CA GLN A 456 3.54 21.96 -3.58
C GLN A 456 2.69 22.26 -2.33
N ALA A 457 1.97 23.39 -2.30
CA ALA A 457 0.96 23.65 -1.26
C ALA A 457 -0.16 22.60 -1.30
N ASP A 458 -0.72 22.32 -2.48
CA ASP A 458 -1.74 21.28 -2.72
C ASP A 458 -1.25 19.90 -2.20
N TYR A 459 0.05 19.60 -2.39
CA TYR A 459 0.66 18.33 -1.97
C TYR A 459 0.84 18.23 -0.46
N GLU A 460 1.34 19.29 0.18
CA GLU A 460 1.51 19.34 1.64
C GLU A 460 0.15 19.37 2.36
N GLN A 461 -0.86 20.06 1.81
CA GLN A 461 -2.24 19.98 2.29
C GLN A 461 -2.85 18.59 2.15
N ALA A 462 -2.57 17.86 1.06
CA ALA A 462 -3.06 16.50 0.89
C ALA A 462 -2.45 15.57 1.95
N TRP A 463 -1.16 15.73 2.26
CA TRP A 463 -0.52 15.02 3.37
C TRP A 463 -1.12 15.35 4.74
N GLU A 464 -1.35 16.63 5.04
CA GLU A 464 -1.98 17.06 6.30
C GLU A 464 -3.37 16.42 6.47
N LYS A 465 -4.22 16.50 5.44
CA LYS A 465 -5.56 15.87 5.43
C LYS A 465 -5.52 14.34 5.57
N ILE A 466 -4.50 13.67 5.01
CA ILE A 466 -4.36 12.21 5.13
C ILE A 466 -3.89 11.79 6.53
N VAL A 467 -3.04 12.60 7.18
CA VAL A 467 -2.65 12.38 8.58
C VAL A 467 -3.84 12.65 9.51
N GLU A 468 -4.55 13.76 9.33
CA GLU A 468 -5.78 14.08 10.08
C GLU A 468 -6.85 13.00 9.91
N ALA A 469 -7.06 12.48 8.70
CA ALA A 469 -8.02 11.39 8.45
C ALA A 469 -7.59 10.04 9.03
N HIS A 470 -6.28 9.80 9.17
CA HIS A 470 -5.75 8.62 9.86
C HIS A 470 -5.93 8.72 11.38
N GLU A 471 -5.70 9.90 11.97
CA GLU A 471 -5.90 10.14 13.41
C GLU A 471 -7.39 10.18 13.81
N ASN A 472 -8.24 10.78 12.99
CA ASN A 472 -9.69 10.92 13.24
C ASN A 472 -10.55 9.78 12.67
N ASP A 473 -9.92 8.74 12.10
CA ASP A 473 -10.58 7.51 11.66
C ASP A 473 -11.59 7.71 10.49
N GLU A 474 -11.36 8.76 9.67
CA GLU A 474 -12.28 9.29 8.65
C GLU A 474 -12.27 8.52 7.31
N ILE A 475 -13.21 8.89 6.42
CA ILE A 475 -13.43 8.29 5.11
C ILE A 475 -13.06 9.31 4.03
N ILE A 476 -12.14 8.95 3.14
CA ILE A 476 -11.68 9.75 2.01
C ILE A 476 -12.29 9.18 0.71
N GLU A 477 -12.76 10.05 -0.19
CA GLU A 477 -13.17 9.67 -1.55
C GLU A 477 -11.99 9.80 -2.53
N ALA A 478 -11.76 8.77 -3.34
CA ALA A 478 -10.61 8.71 -4.26
C ALA A 478 -10.93 8.00 -5.57
N GLU A 479 -10.42 8.52 -6.69
CA GLU A 479 -10.53 7.87 -8.00
C GLU A 479 -9.43 6.81 -8.19
N VAL A 480 -9.81 5.63 -8.71
CA VAL A 480 -8.88 4.56 -9.08
C VAL A 480 -8.21 4.87 -10.43
N THR A 481 -6.92 5.19 -10.39
CA THR A 481 -6.16 5.60 -11.58
C THR A 481 -5.68 4.44 -12.45
N LYS A 482 -5.37 3.27 -11.85
CA LYS A 482 -4.89 2.06 -12.54
C LYS A 482 -4.83 0.85 -11.61
N GLU A 483 -4.85 -0.34 -12.21
CA GLU A 483 -4.49 -1.60 -11.57
C GLU A 483 -2.95 -1.82 -11.58
N VAL A 484 -2.43 -2.52 -10.58
CA VAL A 484 -1.07 -3.07 -10.53
C VAL A 484 -1.08 -4.49 -9.97
N LYS A 485 0.01 -5.26 -10.16
CA LYS A 485 0.11 -6.65 -9.69
C LYS A 485 0.07 -6.72 -8.15
N GLY A 486 -1.12 -6.94 -7.61
CA GLY A 486 -1.39 -7.03 -6.17
C GLY A 486 -2.40 -6.00 -5.62
N GLY A 487 -2.91 -5.06 -6.43
CA GLY A 487 -3.87 -4.07 -5.95
C GLY A 487 -4.16 -2.91 -6.91
N LEU A 488 -4.86 -1.90 -6.40
CA LEU A 488 -5.26 -0.69 -7.13
C LEU A 488 -4.42 0.52 -6.70
N VAL A 489 -4.14 1.43 -7.63
CA VAL A 489 -3.48 2.72 -7.34
C VAL A 489 -4.50 3.85 -7.48
N VAL A 490 -4.70 4.59 -6.39
CA VAL A 490 -5.69 5.67 -6.29
C VAL A 490 -5.03 7.04 -6.15
N ASN A 491 -5.78 8.10 -6.46
CA ASN A 491 -5.35 9.47 -6.25
C ASN A 491 -6.17 10.14 -5.13
N VAL A 492 -5.51 10.43 -4.01
CA VAL A 492 -6.05 11.18 -2.85
C VAL A 492 -5.41 12.58 -2.74
N GLY A 493 -4.95 13.14 -3.86
CA GLY A 493 -4.02 14.29 -3.90
C GLY A 493 -2.55 13.86 -3.81
N VAL A 494 -2.28 12.71 -3.18
CA VAL A 494 -1.05 11.92 -3.32
C VAL A 494 -1.38 10.53 -3.87
N ARG A 495 -0.37 9.73 -4.23
CA ARG A 495 -0.59 8.36 -4.72
C ARG A 495 -0.85 7.42 -3.54
N GLY A 496 -2.04 6.83 -3.52
CA GLY A 496 -2.38 5.77 -2.57
C GLY A 496 -2.40 4.39 -3.23
N PHE A 497 -2.27 3.34 -2.41
CA PHE A 497 -2.34 1.94 -2.82
C PHE A 497 -3.41 1.20 -2.01
N ILE A 498 -4.27 0.44 -2.69
CA ILE A 498 -5.23 -0.48 -2.07
C ILE A 498 -4.79 -1.91 -2.41
N PRO A 499 -4.35 -2.73 -1.44
CA PRO A 499 -4.09 -4.15 -1.68
C PRO A 499 -5.39 -4.86 -2.10
N ALA A 500 -5.30 -5.86 -3.00
CA ALA A 500 -6.49 -6.53 -3.56
C ALA A 500 -7.48 -7.06 -2.49
N SER A 501 -6.96 -7.56 -1.36
CA SER A 501 -7.75 -8.05 -0.20
C SER A 501 -8.50 -6.96 0.59
N HIS A 502 -8.30 -5.68 0.26
CA HIS A 502 -8.91 -4.51 0.89
C HIS A 502 -9.86 -3.72 -0.04
N VAL A 503 -10.04 -4.16 -1.28
CA VAL A 503 -10.97 -3.56 -2.25
C VAL A 503 -12.42 -3.93 -1.93
N ALA A 504 -12.67 -5.20 -1.58
CA ALA A 504 -14.00 -5.74 -1.30
C ALA A 504 -14.01 -6.66 -0.07
N ILE A 505 -15.21 -7.03 0.40
CA ILE A 505 -15.38 -8.00 1.49
C ILE A 505 -15.11 -9.45 1.02
N GLY A 506 -15.37 -9.75 -0.26
CA GLY A 506 -15.09 -11.04 -0.91
C GLY A 506 -13.89 -11.02 -1.86
N TYR A 507 -13.62 -12.16 -2.49
CA TYR A 507 -12.65 -12.25 -3.60
C TYR A 507 -13.25 -11.63 -4.87
N VAL A 508 -12.42 -10.95 -5.66
CA VAL A 508 -12.78 -10.38 -6.97
C VAL A 508 -11.77 -10.90 -7.98
N ASP A 509 -12.23 -11.60 -9.01
CA ASP A 509 -11.37 -12.19 -10.04
C ASP A 509 -10.77 -11.14 -10.98
N ASP A 510 -11.56 -10.12 -11.37
CA ASP A 510 -11.14 -9.03 -12.25
C ASP A 510 -11.15 -7.68 -11.49
N LEU A 511 -9.97 -7.18 -11.11
CA LEU A 511 -9.79 -5.88 -10.45
C LEU A 511 -9.99 -4.68 -11.39
N SER A 512 -9.98 -4.92 -12.71
CA SER A 512 -10.02 -3.89 -13.75
C SER A 512 -11.36 -3.12 -13.81
N ASP A 513 -12.47 -3.71 -13.35
CA ASP A 513 -13.79 -3.06 -13.35
C ASP A 513 -13.85 -1.80 -12.47
N TYR A 514 -13.01 -1.73 -11.43
CA TYR A 514 -12.94 -0.57 -10.53
C TYR A 514 -12.12 0.61 -11.08
N VAL A 515 -11.46 0.49 -12.25
CA VAL A 515 -10.59 1.55 -12.78
C VAL A 515 -11.42 2.70 -13.35
N GLY A 516 -11.25 3.89 -12.77
CA GLY A 516 -12.08 5.07 -13.04
C GLY A 516 -13.30 5.22 -12.12
N GLU A 517 -13.53 4.30 -11.17
CA GLU A 517 -14.53 4.51 -10.12
C GLU A 517 -13.98 5.33 -8.95
N THR A 518 -14.87 6.10 -8.31
CA THR A 518 -14.59 6.83 -7.06
C THR A 518 -14.97 5.97 -5.86
N LEU A 519 -13.98 5.43 -5.16
CA LEU A 519 -14.19 4.59 -3.98
C LEU A 519 -14.12 5.40 -2.69
N ARG A 520 -14.94 5.02 -1.70
CA ARG A 520 -14.86 5.52 -0.32
C ARG A 520 -13.88 4.64 0.45
N LEU A 521 -12.80 5.25 0.93
CA LEU A 521 -11.62 4.56 1.45
C LEU A 521 -11.30 5.03 2.86
N LYS A 522 -10.81 4.12 3.69
CA LYS A 522 -10.20 4.45 4.98
C LYS A 522 -8.69 4.26 4.91
N VAL A 523 -7.94 5.17 5.51
CA VAL A 523 -6.48 5.05 5.66
C VAL A 523 -6.15 3.89 6.61
N ILE A 524 -5.14 3.10 6.28
CA ILE A 524 -4.57 2.07 7.16
C ILE A 524 -3.16 2.45 7.63
N GLU A 525 -2.34 3.00 6.73
CA GLU A 525 -0.91 3.21 6.98
C GLU A 525 -0.40 4.36 6.10
N VAL A 526 0.56 5.14 6.63
CA VAL A 526 1.01 6.42 6.05
C VAL A 526 2.55 6.49 6.10
N GLU A 527 3.20 6.10 5.00
CA GLU A 527 4.67 6.19 4.87
C GLU A 527 5.08 7.54 4.28
N ARG A 528 5.48 8.47 5.14
CA ARG A 528 5.89 9.83 4.73
C ARG A 528 7.17 9.83 3.86
N ASP A 529 8.13 8.96 4.17
CA ASP A 529 9.42 8.93 3.46
C ASP A 529 9.29 8.39 2.02
N ASN A 530 8.58 7.26 1.86
CA ASN A 530 8.30 6.66 0.55
C ASN A 530 7.18 7.38 -0.23
N ASN A 531 6.51 8.34 0.40
CA ASN A 531 5.35 9.06 -0.13
C ASN A 531 4.22 8.11 -0.56
N ASN A 532 3.95 7.10 0.28
CA ASN A 532 3.04 5.99 0.02
C ASN A 532 1.94 5.93 1.11
N VAL A 533 0.70 5.65 0.72
CA VAL A 533 -0.46 5.63 1.63
C VAL A 533 -1.27 4.37 1.36
N VAL A 534 -1.41 3.50 2.35
CA VAL A 534 -2.18 2.27 2.24
C VAL A 534 -3.64 2.55 2.61
N LEU A 535 -4.54 2.27 1.68
CA LEU A 535 -5.97 2.57 1.76
C LEU A 535 -6.80 1.29 1.68
N SER A 536 -8.03 1.35 2.21
CA SER A 536 -8.90 0.17 2.29
C SER A 536 -10.38 0.57 2.23
N ALA A 537 -11.07 0.13 1.17
CA ALA A 537 -12.53 0.21 1.05
C ALA A 537 -13.23 -0.78 2.01
N LYS A 538 -12.66 -1.98 2.20
CA LYS A 538 -13.22 -3.05 3.04
C LYS A 538 -13.62 -2.58 4.45
N LYS A 539 -12.72 -1.89 5.16
CA LYS A 539 -12.99 -1.28 6.49
C LYS A 539 -14.19 -0.31 6.51
N VAL A 540 -14.50 0.37 5.40
CA VAL A 540 -15.67 1.27 5.31
C VAL A 540 -16.95 0.44 5.18
N LEU A 541 -16.96 -0.52 4.25
CA LEU A 541 -18.09 -1.43 4.03
C LEU A 541 -18.41 -2.28 5.28
N GLU A 542 -17.38 -2.71 6.02
CA GLU A 542 -17.53 -3.40 7.31
C GLU A 542 -18.17 -2.50 8.38
N LYS A 543 -17.77 -1.21 8.47
CA LYS A 543 -18.34 -0.24 9.42
C LYS A 543 -19.79 0.12 9.07
N GLU A 544 -20.12 0.28 7.79
CA GLU A 544 -21.50 0.50 7.34
C GLU A 544 -22.39 -0.72 7.60
N ARG A 545 -21.91 -1.93 7.30
CA ARG A 545 -22.68 -3.15 7.57
C ARG A 545 -22.79 -3.46 9.07
N ALA A 546 -21.82 -3.04 9.90
CA ALA A 546 -21.92 -3.11 11.36
C ALA A 546 -23.00 -2.15 11.91
N ALA A 547 -23.10 -0.92 11.40
CA ALA A 547 -24.18 -0.01 11.77
C ALA A 547 -25.56 -0.56 11.33
N GLN A 548 -25.66 -1.12 10.13
CA GLN A 548 -26.88 -1.79 9.65
C GLN A 548 -27.25 -3.03 10.48
N LYS A 549 -26.25 -3.82 10.92
CA LYS A 549 -26.45 -4.93 11.87
C LYS A 549 -27.05 -4.43 13.18
N GLU A 550 -26.49 -3.38 13.77
CA GLU A 550 -26.91 -2.84 15.06
C GLU A 550 -28.34 -2.30 15.00
N GLU A 551 -28.66 -1.47 13.99
CA GLU A 551 -30.01 -0.98 13.71
C GLU A 551 -31.02 -2.14 13.49
N THR A 552 -30.61 -3.18 12.76
CA THR A 552 -31.44 -4.38 12.52
C THR A 552 -31.62 -5.22 13.80
N LEU A 553 -30.62 -5.31 14.68
CA LEU A 553 -30.69 -6.07 15.94
C LEU A 553 -31.53 -5.36 17.01
N GLU A 554 -31.60 -4.02 16.97
CA GLU A 554 -32.54 -3.24 17.77
C GLU A 554 -33.98 -3.32 17.22
N ALA A 555 -34.15 -3.35 15.90
CA ALA A 555 -35.45 -3.34 15.22
C ALA A 555 -36.18 -4.70 15.14
N LEU A 556 -35.50 -5.82 15.45
CA LEU A 556 -36.08 -7.17 15.37
C LEU A 556 -36.61 -7.68 16.72
N GLU A 557 -37.92 -7.91 16.80
CA GLU A 557 -38.60 -8.56 17.93
C GLU A 557 -39.02 -10.01 17.61
N GLU A 558 -39.14 -10.85 18.65
CA GLU A 558 -39.53 -12.24 18.49
C GLU A 558 -40.98 -12.39 17.99
N GLY A 559 -41.19 -13.21 16.97
CA GLY A 559 -42.48 -13.37 16.28
C GLY A 559 -42.74 -12.40 15.14
N GLN A 560 -41.87 -11.42 14.90
CA GLN A 560 -41.93 -10.53 13.73
C GLN A 560 -41.74 -11.31 12.42
N THR A 561 -42.37 -10.85 11.33
CA THR A 561 -42.16 -11.38 9.98
C THR A 561 -41.35 -10.37 9.18
N VAL A 562 -40.29 -10.82 8.51
CA VAL A 562 -39.34 -9.99 7.76
C VAL A 562 -38.94 -10.64 6.45
N SER A 563 -38.70 -9.82 5.43
CA SER A 563 -38.12 -10.23 4.16
C SER A 563 -36.60 -10.30 4.27
N GLY A 564 -36.00 -11.42 3.88
CA GLY A 564 -34.55 -11.59 3.83
C GLY A 564 -34.10 -12.32 2.57
N LYS A 565 -32.81 -12.25 2.26
CA LYS A 565 -32.22 -12.85 1.06
C LYS A 565 -31.35 -14.05 1.40
N VAL A 566 -31.59 -15.20 0.78
CA VAL A 566 -30.79 -16.42 0.99
C VAL A 566 -29.34 -16.15 0.57
N THR A 567 -28.39 -16.16 1.50
CA THR A 567 -26.96 -16.00 1.22
C THR A 567 -26.28 -17.31 0.87
N LYS A 568 -26.68 -18.41 1.54
CA LYS A 568 -26.03 -19.71 1.39
C LYS A 568 -26.94 -20.86 1.82
N LEU A 569 -26.89 -21.98 1.08
CA LEU A 569 -27.54 -23.23 1.45
C LEU A 569 -26.52 -24.23 2.06
N VAL A 570 -26.97 -25.01 3.04
CA VAL A 570 -26.22 -26.13 3.65
C VAL A 570 -27.16 -27.30 3.96
N ASP A 571 -26.64 -28.53 4.08
CA ASP A 571 -27.47 -29.73 4.19
C ASP A 571 -28.52 -29.73 5.34
N PHE A 572 -28.31 -28.90 6.37
CA PHE A 572 -29.18 -28.75 7.55
C PHE A 572 -29.96 -27.43 7.61
N GLY A 573 -29.84 -26.53 6.63
CA GLY A 573 -30.55 -25.25 6.65
C GLY A 573 -30.16 -24.23 5.57
N ALA A 574 -30.73 -23.04 5.68
CA ALA A 574 -30.41 -21.89 4.84
C ALA A 574 -29.98 -20.71 5.72
N PHE A 575 -28.95 -19.99 5.27
CA PHE A 575 -28.57 -18.69 5.82
C PHE A 575 -29.27 -17.59 5.02
N ILE A 576 -29.87 -16.65 5.72
CA ILE A 576 -30.71 -15.58 5.14
C ILE A 576 -30.26 -14.25 5.74
N ASP A 577 -29.76 -13.34 4.91
CA ASP A 577 -29.42 -11.98 5.31
C ASP A 577 -30.70 -11.15 5.45
N LEU A 578 -30.91 -10.60 6.65
CA LEU A 578 -32.09 -9.82 7.04
C LEU A 578 -31.87 -8.29 6.92
N GLY A 579 -30.73 -7.85 6.38
CA GLY A 579 -30.33 -6.43 6.33
C GLY A 579 -29.00 -6.13 7.03
N GLY A 580 -28.15 -7.13 7.23
CA GLY A 580 -26.84 -7.02 7.90
C GLY A 580 -26.51 -8.25 8.76
N ILE A 581 -27.54 -8.89 9.34
CA ILE A 581 -27.42 -10.09 10.18
C ILE A 581 -27.93 -11.31 9.41
N GLU A 582 -27.18 -12.41 9.48
CA GLU A 582 -27.59 -13.71 8.93
C GLU A 582 -28.44 -14.47 9.95
N GLY A 583 -29.72 -14.68 9.64
CA GLY A 583 -30.58 -15.63 10.34
C GLY A 583 -30.42 -17.05 9.79
N LEU A 584 -30.56 -18.04 10.67
CA LEU A 584 -30.54 -19.46 10.31
C LEU A 584 -31.96 -20.02 10.26
N LEU A 585 -32.34 -20.52 9.09
CA LEU A 585 -33.56 -21.28 8.85
C LEU A 585 -33.20 -22.77 8.80
N HIS A 586 -33.63 -23.55 9.80
CA HIS A 586 -33.31 -24.99 9.87
C HIS A 586 -34.20 -25.80 8.90
N ILE A 587 -33.71 -26.94 8.37
CA ILE A 587 -34.52 -27.84 7.51
C ILE A 587 -35.89 -28.16 8.11
N SER A 588 -35.96 -28.34 9.42
CA SER A 588 -37.21 -28.67 10.12
C SER A 588 -38.22 -27.53 10.17
N GLU A 589 -37.85 -26.28 9.85
CA GLU A 589 -38.72 -25.11 9.89
C GLU A 589 -39.06 -24.54 8.50
N MET A 590 -38.57 -25.20 7.43
CA MET A 590 -38.87 -24.83 6.04
C MET A 590 -40.25 -25.28 5.57
N SER A 591 -40.76 -26.40 6.08
CA SER A 591 -42.08 -26.94 5.72
C SER A 591 -42.62 -27.90 6.78
N TRP A 592 -43.91 -28.20 6.71
CA TRP A 592 -44.57 -29.27 7.43
C TRP A 592 -44.24 -30.67 6.87
N GLY A 593 -43.85 -30.74 5.59
CA GLY A 593 -43.45 -31.99 4.93
C GLY A 593 -41.99 -32.38 5.19
N ARG A 594 -41.68 -33.68 5.06
CA ARG A 594 -40.31 -34.20 5.13
C ARG A 594 -39.54 -33.86 3.85
N ILE A 595 -38.61 -32.91 3.94
CA ILE A 595 -37.66 -32.50 2.91
C ILE A 595 -36.33 -33.23 3.13
N GLU A 596 -35.61 -33.59 2.06
CA GLU A 596 -34.27 -34.20 2.18
C GLU A 596 -33.11 -33.21 1.91
N SER A 597 -33.36 -32.03 1.32
CA SER A 597 -32.37 -30.94 1.17
C SER A 597 -33.03 -29.56 0.99
N PRO A 598 -32.53 -28.47 1.62
CA PRO A 598 -33.07 -27.11 1.46
C PRO A 598 -33.23 -26.62 0.03
N SER A 599 -32.33 -27.06 -0.87
CA SER A 599 -32.32 -26.68 -2.29
C SER A 599 -33.54 -27.16 -3.10
N GLU A 600 -34.44 -27.95 -2.50
CA GLU A 600 -35.74 -28.29 -3.09
C GLU A 600 -36.79 -27.18 -2.89
N VAL A 601 -36.55 -26.24 -1.96
CA VAL A 601 -37.50 -25.20 -1.52
C VAL A 601 -36.96 -23.78 -1.71
N LEU A 602 -35.63 -23.60 -1.64
CA LEU A 602 -34.98 -22.29 -1.66
C LEU A 602 -33.79 -22.27 -2.65
N SER A 603 -33.62 -21.16 -3.36
CA SER A 603 -32.47 -20.90 -4.24
C SER A 603 -31.49 -19.92 -3.58
N GLU A 604 -30.18 -20.05 -3.87
CA GLU A 604 -29.21 -19.04 -3.43
C GLU A 604 -29.47 -17.70 -4.13
N GLY A 605 -29.54 -16.62 -3.34
CA GLY A 605 -29.90 -15.29 -3.80
C GLY A 605 -31.41 -15.00 -3.91
N GLU A 606 -32.29 -15.92 -3.51
CA GLU A 606 -33.75 -15.72 -3.49
C GLU A 606 -34.20 -14.84 -2.31
N GLU A 607 -35.23 -14.01 -2.50
CA GLU A 607 -35.85 -13.20 -1.45
C GLU A 607 -37.07 -13.94 -0.87
N VAL A 608 -37.11 -14.08 0.45
CA VAL A 608 -38.16 -14.83 1.16
C VAL A 608 -38.65 -14.11 2.42
N GLU A 609 -39.96 -14.17 2.67
CA GLU A 609 -40.56 -13.74 3.93
C GLU A 609 -40.45 -14.85 4.97
N VAL A 610 -39.83 -14.54 6.11
CA VAL A 610 -39.50 -15.47 7.19
C VAL A 610 -39.93 -14.89 8.54
N LYS A 611 -40.34 -15.76 9.46
CA LYS A 611 -40.72 -15.37 10.82
C LYS A 611 -39.56 -15.57 11.79
N VAL A 612 -39.29 -14.57 12.62
CA VAL A 612 -38.33 -14.65 13.72
C VAL A 612 -38.90 -15.55 14.82
N LEU A 613 -38.22 -16.65 15.11
CA LEU A 613 -38.59 -17.61 16.17
C LEU A 613 -37.88 -17.33 17.49
N GLY A 614 -36.71 -16.67 17.44
CA GLY A 614 -35.98 -16.22 18.61
C GLY A 614 -34.72 -15.44 18.25
N VAL A 615 -34.34 -14.47 19.07
CA VAL A 615 -33.18 -13.57 18.84
C VAL A 615 -32.17 -13.70 19.97
N ASN A 616 -31.05 -14.36 19.71
CA ASN A 616 -29.93 -14.40 20.66
C ASN A 616 -29.01 -13.21 20.42
N LYS A 617 -29.10 -12.21 21.32
CA LYS A 617 -28.31 -10.97 21.27
C LYS A 617 -26.86 -11.13 21.76
N GLU A 618 -26.49 -12.27 22.36
CA GLU A 618 -25.11 -12.55 22.78
C GLU A 618 -24.28 -13.24 21.67
N ASP A 619 -24.90 -14.14 20.89
CA ASP A 619 -24.24 -14.88 19.79
C ASP A 619 -24.40 -14.24 18.38
N GLU A 620 -25.03 -13.06 18.27
CA GLU A 620 -25.49 -12.44 17.01
C GLU A 620 -26.40 -13.35 16.13
N ARG A 621 -27.14 -14.29 16.73
CA ARG A 621 -27.87 -15.35 16.00
C ARG A 621 -29.38 -15.21 16.06
N ILE A 622 -30.01 -15.27 14.90
CA ILE A 622 -31.47 -15.20 14.73
C ILE A 622 -31.98 -16.54 14.20
N SER A 623 -32.96 -17.13 14.89
CA SER A 623 -33.63 -18.35 14.45
C SER A 623 -34.84 -18.01 13.60
N LEU A 624 -34.94 -18.59 12.41
CA LEU A 624 -35.99 -18.30 11.44
C LEU A 624 -36.89 -19.51 11.15
N GLY A 625 -38.13 -19.24 10.76
CA GLY A 625 -39.10 -20.25 10.31
C GLY A 625 -39.98 -19.79 9.15
N LEU A 626 -40.31 -20.73 8.26
CA LEU A 626 -41.32 -20.58 7.19
C LEU A 626 -42.65 -21.26 7.55
N LYS A 627 -42.61 -22.35 8.33
CA LYS A 627 -43.79 -23.11 8.77
C LYS A 627 -44.95 -22.25 9.26
N GLN A 628 -44.64 -21.21 10.02
CA GLN A 628 -45.60 -20.34 10.71
C GLN A 628 -46.30 -19.35 9.77
N LEU A 629 -45.98 -19.38 8.47
CA LEU A 629 -46.65 -18.67 7.37
C LEU A 629 -47.38 -19.64 6.41
N LEU A 630 -47.12 -20.95 6.51
CA LEU A 630 -47.84 -21.99 5.77
C LEU A 630 -49.09 -22.40 6.55
N PRO A 631 -50.24 -22.65 5.89
CA PRO A 631 -51.43 -23.15 6.56
C PRO A 631 -51.14 -24.48 7.25
N ASP A 632 -51.70 -24.69 8.44
CA ASP A 632 -51.52 -25.91 9.20
C ASP A 632 -52.24 -27.08 8.48
N PRO A 633 -51.54 -28.18 8.14
CA PRO A 633 -52.17 -29.36 7.55
C PRO A 633 -53.33 -29.91 8.40
N TRP A 634 -53.29 -29.75 9.73
CA TRP A 634 -54.36 -30.19 10.63
C TRP A 634 -55.61 -29.31 10.58
N GLU A 635 -55.47 -27.99 10.34
CA GLU A 635 -56.62 -27.12 10.08
C GLU A 635 -57.26 -27.47 8.73
N GLU A 636 -56.47 -27.63 7.66
CA GLU A 636 -56.99 -28.08 6.36
C GLU A 636 -57.66 -29.46 6.45
N PHE A 637 -57.07 -30.41 7.18
CA PHE A 637 -57.63 -31.76 7.34
C PHE A 637 -58.93 -31.74 8.15
N ALA A 638 -59.02 -30.92 9.20
CA ALA A 638 -60.24 -30.75 9.99
C ALA A 638 -61.36 -30.00 9.25
N GLU A 639 -61.05 -29.14 8.27
CA GLU A 639 -62.06 -28.56 7.37
C GLU A 639 -62.49 -29.52 6.25
N LYS A 640 -61.56 -30.33 5.70
CA LYS A 640 -61.85 -31.30 4.63
C LYS A 640 -62.63 -32.52 5.11
N HIS A 641 -62.25 -33.09 6.25
CA HIS A 641 -62.64 -34.43 6.68
C HIS A 641 -63.48 -34.47 7.96
N TYR A 642 -64.35 -35.47 8.07
CA TYR A 642 -65.28 -35.59 9.20
C TYR A 642 -65.30 -37.00 9.83
N GLU A 643 -65.72 -37.07 11.10
CA GLU A 643 -65.87 -38.34 11.83
C GLU A 643 -66.77 -39.32 11.06
N GLY A 644 -66.21 -40.48 10.72
CA GLY A 644 -66.89 -41.53 9.99
C GLY A 644 -66.72 -41.52 8.47
N GLU A 645 -65.92 -40.61 7.92
CA GLU A 645 -65.44 -40.71 6.54
C GLU A 645 -64.45 -41.88 6.36
N VAL A 646 -64.37 -42.42 5.14
CA VAL A 646 -63.42 -43.49 4.76
C VAL A 646 -62.33 -42.88 3.90
N VAL A 647 -61.08 -43.02 4.34
CA VAL A 647 -59.89 -42.44 3.71
C VAL A 647 -58.92 -43.56 3.30
N GLU A 648 -58.33 -43.43 2.11
CA GLU A 648 -57.29 -44.33 1.63
C GLU A 648 -55.92 -43.79 2.03
N GLY A 649 -55.05 -44.63 2.59
CA GLY A 649 -53.72 -44.23 3.03
C GLY A 649 -52.73 -45.38 3.13
N LYS A 650 -51.46 -45.05 3.34
CA LYS A 650 -50.34 -45.99 3.29
C LYS A 650 -49.77 -46.26 4.67
N ILE A 651 -49.57 -47.52 5.02
CA ILE A 651 -49.07 -47.92 6.34
C ILE A 651 -47.57 -47.66 6.43
N THR A 652 -47.19 -46.64 7.21
CA THR A 652 -45.80 -46.18 7.37
C THR A 652 -45.03 -47.01 8.39
N LYS A 653 -45.69 -47.40 9.49
CA LYS A 653 -45.05 -48.04 10.64
C LYS A 653 -46.03 -48.93 11.41
N ILE A 654 -45.54 -50.08 11.86
CA ILE A 654 -46.29 -51.01 12.71
C ILE A 654 -45.66 -51.03 14.11
N VAL A 655 -46.50 -51.13 15.15
CA VAL A 655 -46.11 -51.21 16.57
C VAL A 655 -47.02 -52.20 17.32
N ASP A 656 -46.61 -52.69 18.49
CA ASP A 656 -47.34 -53.72 19.25
C ASP A 656 -48.81 -53.35 19.58
N PHE A 657 -49.14 -52.06 19.60
CA PHE A 657 -50.48 -51.53 19.91
C PHE A 657 -51.26 -50.99 18.70
N GLY A 658 -50.70 -51.02 17.49
CA GLY A 658 -51.42 -50.56 16.28
C GLY A 658 -50.55 -50.42 15.03
N ALA A 659 -51.14 -49.84 13.99
CA ALA A 659 -50.44 -49.43 12.77
C ALA A 659 -50.66 -47.95 12.51
N PHE A 660 -49.61 -47.23 12.11
CA PHE A 660 -49.66 -45.87 11.62
C PHE A 660 -49.90 -45.88 10.11
N MET A 661 -50.84 -45.06 9.64
CA MET A 661 -51.23 -44.92 8.25
C MET A 661 -51.17 -43.44 7.87
N GLU A 662 -50.28 -43.09 6.94
CA GLU A 662 -50.25 -41.77 6.31
C GLU A 662 -51.49 -41.62 5.43
N VAL A 663 -52.33 -40.62 5.74
CA VAL A 663 -53.62 -40.37 5.08
C VAL A 663 -53.50 -39.26 4.03
N GLU A 664 -52.95 -38.11 4.45
CA GLU A 664 -52.56 -37.00 3.58
C GLU A 664 -51.11 -36.63 3.93
N LYS A 665 -50.41 -35.85 3.10
CA LYS A 665 -48.97 -35.60 3.24
C LYS A 665 -48.64 -34.99 4.61
N GLY A 666 -47.92 -35.74 5.45
CA GLY A 666 -47.53 -35.32 6.80
C GLY A 666 -48.53 -35.67 7.91
N ILE A 667 -49.67 -36.30 7.60
CA ILE A 667 -50.72 -36.63 8.56
C ILE A 667 -50.79 -38.16 8.76
N GLU A 668 -50.26 -38.63 9.89
CA GLU A 668 -50.33 -40.04 10.30
C GLU A 668 -51.53 -40.31 11.23
N GLY A 669 -52.44 -41.20 10.80
CA GLY A 669 -53.51 -41.72 11.65
C GLY A 669 -53.15 -43.07 12.29
N LEU A 670 -53.61 -43.31 13.52
CA LEU A 670 -53.36 -44.55 14.26
C LEU A 670 -54.55 -45.51 14.20
N ILE A 671 -54.32 -46.71 13.68
CA ILE A 671 -55.24 -47.85 13.73
C ILE A 671 -54.84 -48.73 14.93
N HIS A 672 -55.55 -48.60 16.05
CA HIS A 672 -55.29 -49.41 17.26
C HIS A 672 -55.56 -50.91 16.99
N ILE A 673 -54.83 -51.83 17.63
CA ILE A 673 -54.99 -53.29 17.43
C ILE A 673 -56.45 -53.79 17.51
N SER A 674 -57.29 -53.17 18.35
CA SER A 674 -58.72 -53.52 18.48
C SER A 674 -59.59 -53.14 17.27
N GLN A 675 -59.05 -52.33 16.36
CA GLN A 675 -59.69 -51.75 15.17
C GLN A 675 -59.12 -52.30 13.84
N LEU A 676 -58.07 -53.15 13.90
CA LEU A 676 -57.52 -53.82 12.71
C LEU A 676 -58.44 -54.93 12.16
N SER A 677 -59.21 -55.62 13.01
CA SER A 677 -60.10 -56.72 12.59
C SER A 677 -61.20 -57.03 13.61
N HIS A 678 -62.23 -57.78 13.22
CA HIS A 678 -63.19 -58.43 14.15
C HIS A 678 -62.61 -59.60 14.94
N ARG A 679 -61.44 -60.15 14.57
CA ARG A 679 -60.78 -61.25 15.30
C ARG A 679 -59.83 -60.70 16.38
N HIS A 680 -59.50 -61.54 17.36
CA HIS A 680 -58.47 -61.19 18.35
C HIS A 680 -57.08 -61.50 17.77
N VAL A 681 -56.39 -60.43 17.39
CA VAL A 681 -55.04 -60.41 16.80
C VAL A 681 -54.02 -60.16 17.91
N LYS A 682 -52.83 -60.76 17.83
CA LYS A 682 -51.79 -60.56 18.86
C LYS A 682 -50.80 -59.45 18.54
N THR A 683 -50.49 -59.26 17.27
CA THR A 683 -49.52 -58.27 16.78
C THR A 683 -50.03 -57.75 15.44
N ALA A 684 -49.89 -56.45 15.16
CA ALA A 684 -50.52 -55.81 14.01
C ALA A 684 -50.05 -56.36 12.65
N ASP A 685 -48.82 -56.88 12.58
CA ASP A 685 -48.23 -57.56 11.41
C ASP A 685 -48.99 -58.82 10.95
N GLU A 686 -49.89 -59.38 11.77
CA GLU A 686 -50.77 -60.49 11.36
C GLU A 686 -51.89 -60.05 10.37
N VAL A 687 -52.10 -58.74 10.17
CA VAL A 687 -53.22 -58.17 9.36
C VAL A 687 -52.76 -57.19 8.28
N VAL A 688 -51.66 -56.47 8.52
CA VAL A 688 -51.17 -55.40 7.63
C VAL A 688 -49.64 -55.47 7.48
N SER A 689 -49.13 -55.07 6.32
CA SER A 689 -47.68 -54.95 6.08
C SER A 689 -47.24 -53.49 6.01
N VAL A 690 -46.01 -53.18 6.42
CA VAL A 690 -45.41 -51.86 6.18
C VAL A 690 -45.34 -51.61 4.67
N GLY A 691 -45.92 -50.50 4.23
CA GLY A 691 -46.05 -50.11 2.83
C GLY A 691 -47.36 -50.51 2.15
N ASP A 692 -48.23 -51.29 2.79
CA ASP A 692 -49.58 -51.56 2.27
C ASP A 692 -50.41 -50.28 2.17
N VAL A 693 -51.21 -50.14 1.11
CA VAL A 693 -52.27 -49.13 1.01
C VAL A 693 -53.60 -49.75 1.44
N LYS A 694 -54.38 -49.04 2.25
CA LYS A 694 -55.68 -49.48 2.80
C LYS A 694 -56.67 -48.33 2.90
N GLU A 695 -57.95 -48.64 2.71
CA GLU A 695 -59.07 -47.80 3.15
C GLU A 695 -59.30 -48.02 4.65
N ALA A 696 -59.27 -46.94 5.45
CA ALA A 696 -59.65 -46.97 6.87
C ALA A 696 -60.64 -45.85 7.17
N LYS A 697 -61.55 -46.09 8.12
CA LYS A 697 -62.58 -45.13 8.53
C LYS A 697 -62.10 -44.29 9.71
N ILE A 698 -62.27 -42.97 9.62
CA ILE A 698 -61.99 -42.03 10.71
C ILE A 698 -62.97 -42.27 11.86
N ILE A 699 -62.46 -42.48 13.07
CA ILE A 699 -63.22 -42.62 14.32
C ILE A 699 -63.32 -41.27 15.04
N ASN A 700 -62.22 -40.51 15.06
CA ASN A 700 -62.03 -39.26 15.81
C ASN A 700 -60.89 -38.48 15.14
N ILE A 701 -61.00 -37.15 15.11
CA ILE A 701 -59.94 -36.22 14.69
C ILE A 701 -59.66 -35.28 15.88
N ASP A 702 -58.50 -35.43 16.50
CA ASP A 702 -58.04 -34.58 17.61
C ASP A 702 -56.96 -33.63 17.06
N ALA A 703 -57.39 -32.44 16.64
CA ALA A 703 -56.51 -31.40 16.10
C ALA A 703 -55.67 -30.70 17.19
N GLU A 704 -56.09 -30.71 18.46
CA GLU A 704 -55.29 -30.16 19.57
C GLU A 704 -54.11 -31.09 19.95
N GLN A 705 -54.15 -32.37 19.57
CA GLN A 705 -53.08 -33.35 19.83
C GLN A 705 -52.46 -33.98 18.58
N GLU A 706 -52.70 -33.42 17.39
CA GLU A 706 -52.17 -33.91 16.11
C GLU A 706 -52.45 -35.42 15.88
N ARG A 707 -53.70 -35.87 16.07
CA ARG A 707 -54.07 -37.30 16.07
C ARG A 707 -55.37 -37.63 15.35
N VAL A 708 -55.27 -38.48 14.31
CA VAL A 708 -56.44 -39.16 13.72
C VAL A 708 -56.54 -40.59 14.27
N GLY A 709 -57.70 -40.97 14.81
CA GLY A 709 -58.01 -42.35 15.17
C GLY A 709 -58.69 -43.08 14.01
N LEU A 710 -58.16 -44.22 13.56
CA LEU A 710 -58.61 -44.94 12.36
C LEU A 710 -59.12 -46.37 12.66
N SER A 711 -60.00 -46.89 11.79
CA SER A 711 -60.52 -48.27 11.86
C SER A 711 -60.66 -48.96 10.49
N LEU A 712 -60.10 -50.17 10.37
CA LEU A 712 -60.37 -51.09 9.25
C LEU A 712 -61.66 -51.89 9.50
N LYS A 713 -62.04 -52.06 10.77
CA LYS A 713 -63.06 -53.00 11.26
C LYS A 713 -64.50 -52.64 10.88
N GLU A 714 -64.80 -51.36 10.66
CA GLU A 714 -66.16 -50.93 10.30
C GLU A 714 -66.50 -51.14 8.81
N LEU A 715 -65.55 -51.58 7.97
CA LEU A 715 -65.77 -52.00 6.59
C LEU A 715 -66.13 -53.50 6.47
N GLU A 716 -65.85 -54.33 7.49
CA GLU A 716 -66.20 -55.76 7.50
C GLU A 716 -67.64 -55.99 8.03
N GLU A 717 -68.55 -56.53 7.20
CA GLU A 717 -69.94 -56.84 7.60
C GLU A 717 -70.04 -57.94 8.69
N LYS A 718 -71.03 -57.80 9.59
CA LYS A 718 -71.24 -58.72 10.72
C LYS A 718 -72.04 -59.98 10.37
N PRO A 719 -71.59 -61.19 10.75
CA PRO A 719 -72.46 -62.37 10.83
C PRO A 719 -73.38 -62.31 12.08
N GLU A 720 -74.62 -62.82 11.99
CA GLU A 720 -75.66 -62.57 13.00
C GLU A 720 -75.92 -63.68 14.06
N THR A 721 -76.48 -63.23 15.20
CA THR A 721 -77.32 -63.96 16.20
C THR A 721 -76.58 -64.89 17.21
N LYS A 722 -77.08 -65.22 18.42
CA LYS A 722 -78.41 -65.09 19.09
C LYS A 722 -78.36 -64.50 20.52
N LYS A 723 -79.54 -64.24 21.11
CA LYS A 723 -79.78 -63.49 22.37
C LYS A 723 -79.87 -64.33 23.65
N SER A 724 -79.30 -63.82 24.76
CA SER A 724 -79.59 -64.15 26.18
C SER A 724 -78.72 -63.26 27.11
N THR A 725 -79.15 -62.67 28.25
CA THR A 725 -80.49 -62.44 28.86
C THR A 725 -80.37 -61.31 29.93
N SER A 726 -81.48 -60.77 30.44
CA SER A 726 -81.54 -59.70 31.48
C SER A 726 -82.30 -60.16 32.74
N PRO A 727 -82.20 -59.52 33.95
CA PRO A 727 -83.01 -58.32 34.24
C PRO A 727 -82.46 -57.27 35.26
N SER A 728 -82.99 -56.02 35.17
CA SER A 728 -83.26 -54.96 36.21
C SER A 728 -82.44 -54.84 37.51
N SER A 729 -82.15 -53.65 38.06
CA SER A 729 -83.06 -52.53 38.42
C SER A 729 -82.29 -51.22 38.73
N SER A 730 -82.83 -49.99 38.80
CA SER A 730 -84.16 -49.38 38.56
C SER A 730 -84.11 -47.83 38.60
N SER A 731 -84.96 -47.10 37.83
CA SER A 731 -85.60 -45.76 38.09
C SER A 731 -84.76 -44.55 38.59
N SER A 732 -84.96 -43.26 38.25
CA SER A 732 -85.93 -42.48 37.42
C SER A 732 -85.61 -40.96 37.60
N SER A 733 -85.95 -39.97 36.74
CA SER A 733 -86.48 -39.89 35.36
C SER A 733 -86.54 -38.41 34.87
N SER A 734 -87.07 -38.20 33.65
CA SER A 734 -87.89 -37.04 33.18
C SER A 734 -87.33 -35.61 33.01
N SER A 735 -87.29 -35.20 31.73
CA SER A 735 -87.85 -33.96 31.12
C SER A 735 -87.20 -32.56 31.27
N GLN A 736 -86.56 -32.14 30.14
CA GLN A 736 -86.83 -30.92 29.35
C GLN A 736 -86.62 -29.47 29.88
N SER A 737 -85.61 -28.83 29.25
CA SER A 737 -85.72 -27.57 28.45
C SER A 737 -85.55 -26.15 29.04
N SER A 738 -84.66 -25.41 28.36
CA SER A 738 -84.72 -23.98 27.93
C SER A 738 -83.93 -22.87 28.66
N LYS A 739 -83.19 -22.10 27.84
CA LYS A 739 -82.70 -20.69 27.89
C LYS A 739 -82.69 -19.93 29.24
N GLY A 740 -81.68 -19.15 29.61
CA GLY A 740 -80.48 -18.63 28.91
C GLY A 740 -80.30 -17.10 29.14
N LYS A 741 -79.06 -16.57 28.98
CA LYS A 741 -78.59 -15.17 29.30
C LYS A 741 -78.53 -14.80 30.80
N SER A 742 -77.70 -13.85 31.26
CA SER A 742 -76.40 -13.28 30.81
C SER A 742 -75.82 -12.35 31.92
N GLU A 743 -74.57 -11.92 31.78
CA GLU A 743 -73.84 -10.76 32.38
C GLU A 743 -74.68 -9.67 33.11
N LYS A 744 -74.18 -8.95 34.14
CA LYS A 744 -72.81 -8.79 34.71
C LYS A 744 -72.89 -8.18 36.15
N ASP A 745 -71.74 -8.02 36.84
CA ASP A 745 -71.30 -6.82 37.60
C ASP A 745 -70.50 -7.05 38.92
N ASP A 746 -69.70 -6.03 39.23
CA ASP A 746 -69.07 -5.60 40.50
C ASP A 746 -67.83 -6.29 41.13
N GLU A 747 -67.05 -5.44 41.81
CA GLU A 747 -65.70 -5.67 42.34
C GLU A 747 -65.62 -5.83 43.88
N SER A 748 -64.39 -6.08 44.34
CA SER A 748 -63.78 -5.64 45.62
C SER A 748 -63.74 -6.60 46.83
N ALA A 749 -62.51 -7.11 47.06
CA ALA A 749 -61.79 -7.34 48.33
C ALA A 749 -62.56 -7.81 49.59
N SER A 750 -62.08 -8.82 50.34
CA SER A 750 -60.80 -8.70 51.09
C SER A 750 -60.51 -9.88 52.06
N THR A 751 -59.27 -9.89 52.59
CA THR A 751 -58.78 -10.52 53.85
C THR A 751 -58.52 -12.05 53.98
N GLY A 752 -57.32 -12.36 54.49
CA GLY A 752 -57.00 -13.52 55.36
C GLY A 752 -56.39 -14.77 54.70
N GLY A 753 -55.31 -15.37 55.21
CA GLY A 753 -54.39 -14.97 56.30
C GLY A 753 -53.53 -16.13 56.86
N ALA A 754 -52.66 -15.80 57.84
CA ALA A 754 -51.92 -16.69 58.76
C ALA A 754 -50.66 -17.48 58.28
N THR A 755 -49.52 -16.99 58.79
CA THR A 755 -48.12 -17.46 58.79
C THR A 755 -47.80 -18.81 59.44
N ILE A 756 -46.70 -19.45 58.98
CA ILE A 756 -45.64 -20.11 59.77
C ILE A 756 -44.30 -19.71 59.11
N ARG A 757 -43.52 -18.74 59.64
CA ARG A 757 -42.39 -18.86 60.60
C ARG A 757 -41.31 -19.88 60.20
N GLU A 758 -40.17 -19.43 59.64
CA GLU A 758 -38.98 -18.87 60.33
C GLU A 758 -38.10 -19.93 61.02
N ILE A 759 -36.82 -20.03 60.63
CA ILE A 759 -35.63 -20.29 61.49
C ILE A 759 -34.33 -20.20 60.64
N VAL A 760 -33.37 -19.38 61.09
CA VAL A 760 -32.06 -19.02 60.47
C VAL A 760 -32.16 -18.29 59.10
N GLY A 761 -31.39 -17.23 58.81
CA GLY A 761 -30.48 -16.44 59.66
C GLY A 761 -29.28 -15.88 58.86
N ASP A 762 -28.82 -14.68 59.19
CA ASP A 762 -27.74 -13.96 58.51
C ASP A 762 -26.37 -14.65 58.63
N ILE A 763 -25.46 -14.39 57.67
CA ILE A 763 -24.01 -14.12 57.89
C ILE A 763 -23.26 -13.86 56.56
N PHE A 764 -22.65 -12.67 56.44
CA PHE A 764 -21.39 -12.31 55.72
C PHE A 764 -21.29 -12.54 54.19
N GLU A 765 -20.35 -11.92 53.45
CA GLU A 765 -19.79 -10.54 53.45
C GLU A 765 -18.82 -10.41 52.25
N GLN A 766 -18.69 -9.22 51.65
CA GLN A 766 -17.61 -8.82 50.72
C GLN A 766 -17.54 -9.62 49.39
N GLY A 767 -16.94 -9.11 48.30
CA GLY A 767 -16.50 -7.73 48.07
C GLY A 767 -15.20 -7.61 47.27
N GLU A 768 -15.28 -7.78 45.94
CA GLU A 768 -14.43 -7.16 44.90
C GLU A 768 -15.11 -7.35 43.54
#